data_AF-V5EVX0-F1
#
_entry.id   AF-V5EVX0-F1
#
_cell.length_a   1.000
_cell.length_b   1.000
_cell.length_c   1.000
_cell.angle_alpha   90.00
_cell.angle_beta   90.00
_cell.angle_gamma   90.00
#
_symmetry.space_group_name_H-M   'P 1'
#
loop_
_entity.id
_entity.type
_entity.pdbx_description
1 polymer ?
#
loop_
_entity_poly.entity_id
_entity_poly.type
_entity_poly.pdbx_seq_one_letter_code
_entity_poly.pdbx_strand_id
1 'polypeptide(L)'
;MAPVSTSTISHPSAGPSSSKRRIDEPHQSAFTDTLKRLKEEADSNQEVDDQALWPRPYLEPLDVDNDAVTFQQIDIEEHQAVGQPPAIRMYGVTAEGHSVCAHIHGFLPYFYIHAPRGFTANTCNDFINHLNVLFGGRTVHKAEIVSKKSLMGYAGQENVAFIKLTISDLRSVPRIRGSFERGEIGFRDLFTPGDACLTYENIAYTLRFMIDLKIVGMNWIRVQAANYKLRPDSQKISHCQIELDCSCDAIVSHAPDDDWSKIAPLRILSFDIECAGRKGVFPEPSVDPVIQIANMVTRQGESTPFVKNVFTLNTCSHIVGSQVLSFNKEIDMLEAWTKFVQEVDPDVVIGYNIANFDFPYLLDRAKALKSTKFAYLGRERGVRTEAKDTHFSSKAYGTRDSKNTELQGRLQLDMLQVMQRDYKLRSYSLNSVSFEFLGEQKEDVHHSLITELQNAGPESRRRLAVYCLKDAYLPQRLMDKLMCFINYIEMARVTGVPFNYLLSRGQQIKVVSQLFRKANEDNYLVPAYKGEGTEDQYEGATVLEPKAGYYDRPITTLDFASLYPSVMMAHNLCYTTLLDKKTIDRLELKQDDDYVITPNNNYFATKKLRKGLLPTVLENLLAARKRAKADLKKETDPFKRAVLDGRQLALKISANSVYGFTGATIGKLPCLEISMSTTAYGRQMIDQTKAYVERHYTIANGYDHDAEVVYGDTDSVMIKFGTPDLAKAMELGAEAAGLVSKTFVDPIKLEFEKVYFPYLLISKKRYAGLYWTKTEKYDKMDTKGIETVRRDNCRLVQTVIDTCLRKMLIDRDVKGAEEYAKNIISDLLQNKVDMSQLVITKALAKADYAAKQAHVELAERMRKRDAGSAPALGDRVAYVIVKAAKGAAAYERSEDPIYVLDHNIPIDTRYYLENQLSKPLLRIFEPIMGPKANTMLTGEHTRVVQVATSNVGALMKFAVKTVQCLGCRTPLKDQNMPVCKNCRPKVAQLYHEKLARASALEVEFARLWTCCQRCQGSLSQDVLCTNKDCPIFFKRKRAQKDVEDAVHVVQRFDTAW
;
A
#
# COMPACT_ATOMS: atom_id res chain seq x y z
N MET A 1 -71.32 -17.68 -27.70
CA MET A 1 -71.91 -16.55 -26.96
C MET A 1 -70.84 -15.97 -26.06
N ALA A 2 -70.40 -14.75 -26.35
CA ALA A 2 -69.45 -14.00 -25.52
C ALA A 2 -70.16 -13.38 -24.29
N PRO A 3 -69.42 -13.08 -23.22
CA PRO A 3 -69.69 -11.91 -22.40
C PRO A 3 -68.42 -11.05 -22.23
N VAL A 4 -68.41 -9.79 -22.65
CA VAL A 4 -68.99 -8.58 -22.03
C VAL A 4 -68.09 -7.97 -20.95
N SER A 5 -67.73 -6.72 -21.25
CA SER A 5 -66.95 -5.69 -20.58
C SER A 5 -67.57 -5.13 -19.30
N THR A 6 -66.72 -4.59 -18.41
CA THR A 6 -67.09 -3.48 -17.51
C THR A 6 -65.96 -2.48 -17.31
N SER A 7 -66.33 -1.20 -17.45
CA SER A 7 -65.54 0.03 -17.43
C SER A 7 -65.40 0.64 -16.03
N THR A 8 -64.22 1.24 -15.81
CA THR A 8 -63.82 2.42 -15.00
C THR A 8 -64.84 3.19 -14.14
N ILE A 9 -64.41 3.51 -12.90
CA ILE A 9 -64.75 4.74 -12.14
C ILE A 9 -63.46 5.29 -11.48
N SER A 10 -63.26 6.61 -11.55
CA SER A 10 -62.11 7.41 -11.15
C SER A 10 -62.34 8.25 -9.88
N HIS A 11 -61.27 8.56 -9.12
CA HIS A 11 -60.86 9.86 -8.49
C HIS A 11 -59.96 9.64 -7.25
N PRO A 12 -59.17 10.63 -6.75
CA PRO A 12 -58.46 11.75 -7.40
C PRO A 12 -56.96 11.86 -6.98
N SER A 13 -56.28 12.81 -7.62
CA SER A 13 -54.86 13.19 -7.56
C SER A 13 -54.30 13.66 -6.20
N ALA A 14 -53.05 13.26 -5.88
CA ALA A 14 -52.16 13.91 -4.92
C ALA A 14 -50.74 14.08 -5.53
N GLY A 15 -50.02 15.14 -5.14
CA GLY A 15 -48.93 15.78 -5.89
C GLY A 15 -47.59 15.03 -6.01
N PRO A 16 -46.57 15.66 -6.64
CA PRO A 16 -45.41 14.96 -7.19
C PRO A 16 -44.37 14.66 -6.11
N SER A 17 -44.26 13.39 -5.69
CA SER A 17 -43.19 12.93 -4.82
C SER A 17 -41.98 12.44 -5.62
N SER A 18 -40.86 13.12 -5.41
CA SER A 18 -39.46 12.64 -5.43
C SER A 18 -39.03 11.66 -6.54
N SER A 19 -38.15 12.17 -7.39
CA SER A 19 -37.37 11.43 -8.38
C SER A 19 -36.78 10.14 -7.80
N LYS A 20 -37.32 8.99 -8.20
CA LYS A 20 -36.64 7.70 -8.05
C LYS A 20 -35.34 7.76 -8.85
N ARG A 21 -34.21 7.83 -8.14
CA ARG A 21 -32.90 7.48 -8.70
C ARG A 21 -33.00 6.04 -9.22
N ARG A 22 -33.02 5.86 -10.53
CA ARG A 22 -32.62 4.59 -11.15
C ARG A 22 -31.16 4.38 -10.73
N ILE A 23 -30.94 3.34 -9.94
CA ILE A 23 -29.60 2.76 -9.77
C ILE A 23 -29.41 1.94 -11.03
N ASP A 24 -28.74 2.52 -12.04
CA ASP A 24 -28.17 1.75 -13.13
C ASP A 24 -27.01 0.94 -12.55
N GLU A 25 -27.28 -0.28 -12.07
CA GLU A 25 -26.22 -1.26 -11.81
C GLU A 25 -25.64 -1.70 -13.17
N PRO A 26 -24.33 -1.58 -13.42
CA PRO A 26 -23.76 -2.09 -14.65
C PRO A 26 -23.83 -3.62 -14.64
N HIS A 27 -24.55 -4.20 -15.61
CA HIS A 27 -24.51 -5.63 -15.87
C HIS A 27 -23.05 -6.08 -16.08
N GLN A 28 -22.52 -6.94 -15.19
CA GLN A 28 -21.21 -7.58 -15.39
C GLN A 28 -21.33 -8.55 -16.58
N SER A 29 -20.77 -8.17 -17.73
CA SER A 29 -20.61 -9.04 -18.90
C SER A 29 -19.52 -10.10 -18.62
N ALA A 30 -19.56 -11.23 -19.32
CA ALA A 30 -18.51 -12.24 -19.20
C ALA A 30 -17.15 -11.66 -19.64
N PHE A 31 -16.04 -12.16 -19.10
CA PHE A 31 -14.71 -11.62 -19.45
C PHE A 31 -14.38 -11.79 -20.94
N THR A 32 -14.91 -12.83 -21.58
CA THR A 32 -14.85 -13.03 -23.03
C THR A 32 -15.47 -11.89 -23.82
N ASP A 33 -16.52 -11.25 -23.30
CA ASP A 33 -17.16 -10.09 -23.93
C ASP A 33 -16.26 -8.85 -23.79
N THR A 34 -15.54 -8.74 -22.66
CA THR A 34 -14.51 -7.71 -22.49
C THR A 34 -13.37 -7.91 -23.48
N LEU A 35 -12.85 -9.14 -23.65
CA LEU A 35 -11.81 -9.42 -24.66
C LEU A 35 -12.28 -9.11 -26.08
N LYS A 36 -13.54 -9.41 -26.40
CA LYS A 36 -14.14 -9.09 -27.69
C LYS A 36 -14.25 -7.57 -27.92
N ARG A 37 -14.75 -6.81 -26.94
CA ARG A 37 -14.80 -5.34 -27.01
C ARG A 37 -13.41 -4.73 -27.16
N LEU A 38 -12.43 -5.22 -26.40
CA LEU A 38 -11.04 -4.80 -26.51
C LEU A 38 -10.43 -5.14 -27.88
N LYS A 39 -10.98 -6.13 -28.59
CA LYS A 39 -10.59 -6.43 -29.98
C LYS A 39 -11.27 -5.44 -30.94
N GLU A 40 -12.57 -5.24 -30.83
CA GLU A 40 -13.33 -4.28 -31.66
C GLU A 40 -12.80 -2.85 -31.53
N GLU A 41 -12.40 -2.43 -30.32
CA GLU A 41 -11.76 -1.12 -30.07
C GLU A 41 -10.38 -1.03 -30.72
N ALA A 42 -9.59 -2.11 -30.71
CA ALA A 42 -8.26 -2.17 -31.34
C ALA A 42 -8.34 -2.24 -32.88
N ASP A 43 -9.27 -3.01 -33.44
CA ASP A 43 -9.45 -3.26 -34.88
C ASP A 43 -9.99 -2.02 -35.63
N SER A 44 -10.42 -0.96 -34.93
CA SER A 44 -10.69 0.34 -35.55
C SER A 44 -9.44 0.98 -36.19
N ASN A 45 -8.25 0.43 -35.92
CA ASN A 45 -6.96 0.76 -36.55
C ASN A 45 -6.32 -0.49 -37.22
N GLN A 46 -6.75 -0.81 -38.45
CA GLN A 46 -6.17 -1.76 -39.44
C GLN A 46 -5.95 -3.25 -39.05
N GLU A 47 -6.37 -4.15 -39.95
CA GLU A 47 -6.10 -5.60 -39.90
C GLU A 47 -4.59 -5.89 -40.14
N VAL A 48 -3.84 -6.06 -39.06
CA VAL A 48 -2.41 -6.47 -39.09
C VAL A 48 -2.26 -7.82 -38.40
N ASP A 49 -1.34 -8.66 -38.86
CA ASP A 49 -0.95 -9.92 -38.19
C ASP A 49 -0.52 -9.64 -36.72
N ASP A 50 -1.15 -10.31 -35.76
CA ASP A 50 -0.95 -10.10 -34.32
C ASP A 50 0.52 -10.28 -33.88
N GLN A 51 1.32 -11.11 -34.57
CA GLN A 51 2.75 -11.27 -34.28
C GLN A 51 3.62 -10.15 -34.86
N ALA A 52 3.20 -9.56 -35.99
CA ALA A 52 3.90 -8.41 -36.58
C ALA A 52 3.83 -7.16 -35.69
N LEU A 53 2.93 -7.14 -34.71
CA LEU A 53 2.77 -6.06 -33.74
C LEU A 53 3.72 -6.15 -32.53
N TRP A 54 4.42 -7.27 -32.34
CA TRP A 54 5.30 -7.46 -31.18
C TRP A 54 6.52 -6.54 -31.19
N PRO A 55 7.32 -6.44 -32.27
CA PRO A 55 8.52 -5.61 -32.28
C PRO A 55 8.24 -4.13 -32.05
N ARG A 56 9.25 -3.39 -31.60
CA ARG A 56 9.20 -1.91 -31.58
C ARG A 56 9.17 -1.34 -33.01
N PRO A 57 8.65 -0.11 -33.20
CA PRO A 57 8.68 0.54 -34.51
C PRO A 57 10.09 0.54 -35.12
N TYR A 58 10.16 0.40 -36.45
CA TYR A 58 11.43 0.44 -37.16
C TYR A 58 12.17 1.75 -36.89
N LEU A 59 13.47 1.64 -36.59
CA LEU A 59 14.35 2.78 -36.37
C LEU A 59 15.07 3.09 -37.68
N GLU A 60 14.87 4.30 -38.20
CA GLU A 60 15.67 4.80 -39.32
C GLU A 60 17.15 4.97 -38.91
N PRO A 61 18.11 4.76 -39.82
CA PRO A 61 19.52 4.96 -39.52
C PRO A 61 19.80 6.36 -38.99
N LEU A 62 20.43 6.45 -37.82
CA LEU A 62 20.80 7.72 -37.19
C LEU A 62 22.09 8.28 -37.82
N ASP A 63 22.08 9.56 -38.17
CA ASP A 63 23.27 10.33 -38.54
C ASP A 63 23.92 10.89 -37.27
N VAL A 64 25.04 10.29 -36.86
CA VAL A 64 25.74 10.64 -35.62
C VAL A 64 26.16 12.12 -35.58
N ASP A 65 26.45 12.74 -36.72
CA ASP A 65 26.96 14.12 -36.78
C ASP A 65 25.83 15.15 -36.62
N ASN A 66 24.60 14.82 -37.01
CA ASN A 66 23.47 15.75 -37.05
C ASN A 66 22.35 15.41 -36.06
N ASP A 67 22.16 14.13 -35.73
CA ASP A 67 21.05 13.65 -34.92
C ASP A 67 21.43 13.56 -33.44
N ALA A 68 20.65 14.23 -32.60
CA ALA A 68 20.74 14.08 -31.15
C ALA A 68 19.76 13.01 -30.66
N VAL A 69 20.22 12.11 -29.77
CA VAL A 69 19.36 11.08 -29.20
C VAL A 69 18.70 11.61 -27.93
N THR A 70 17.38 11.78 -27.96
CA THR A 70 16.59 12.25 -26.82
C THR A 70 15.67 11.13 -26.32
N PHE A 71 15.78 10.76 -25.05
CA PHE A 71 15.02 9.65 -24.48
C PHE A 71 14.68 9.89 -23.01
N GLN A 72 13.57 9.30 -22.55
CA GLN A 72 13.24 9.24 -21.14
C GLN A 72 13.96 8.05 -20.51
N GLN A 73 14.88 8.32 -19.58
CA GLN A 73 15.58 7.27 -18.84
C GLN A 73 14.62 6.60 -17.85
N ILE A 74 14.62 5.26 -17.82
CA ILE A 74 13.81 4.45 -16.91
C ILE A 74 14.67 3.77 -15.85
N ASP A 75 15.89 3.35 -16.22
CA ASP A 75 16.80 2.67 -15.30
C ASP A 75 18.24 3.14 -15.48
N ILE A 76 19.01 3.03 -14.40
CA ILE A 76 20.39 3.48 -14.32
C ILE A 76 21.22 2.52 -13.47
N GLU A 77 22.29 2.01 -14.06
CA GLU A 77 23.13 0.98 -13.47
C GLU A 77 24.61 1.38 -13.51
N GLU A 78 25.36 0.99 -12.49
CA GLU A 78 26.82 1.11 -12.52
C GLU A 78 27.45 -0.12 -13.16
N HIS A 79 28.48 0.10 -13.98
CA HIS A 79 29.21 -0.97 -14.62
C HIS A 79 30.71 -0.75 -14.47
N GLN A 80 31.44 -1.81 -14.10
CA GLN A 80 32.91 -1.77 -14.12
C GLN A 80 33.48 -3.12 -14.56
N ALA A 81 34.01 -3.16 -15.78
CA ALA A 81 34.82 -4.27 -16.27
C ALA A 81 36.19 -4.32 -15.58
N VAL A 82 36.78 -5.51 -15.50
CA VAL A 82 38.10 -5.70 -14.88
C VAL A 82 39.16 -4.88 -15.64
N GLY A 83 39.89 -4.03 -14.92
CA GLY A 83 40.93 -3.18 -15.50
C GLY A 83 40.42 -1.95 -16.26
N GLN A 84 39.10 -1.71 -16.29
CA GLN A 84 38.50 -0.51 -16.90
C GLN A 84 38.00 0.47 -15.83
N PRO A 85 37.98 1.79 -16.15
CA PRO A 85 37.29 2.77 -15.32
C PRO A 85 35.80 2.42 -15.15
N PRO A 86 35.15 2.85 -14.06
CA PRO A 86 33.72 2.71 -13.90
C PRO A 86 32.98 3.54 -14.95
N ALA A 87 31.84 3.01 -15.40
CA ALA A 87 30.91 3.64 -16.32
C ALA A 87 29.48 3.52 -15.78
N ILE A 88 28.59 4.35 -16.32
CA ILE A 88 27.15 4.28 -16.04
C ILE A 88 26.44 3.77 -17.28
N ARG A 89 25.50 2.85 -17.11
CA ARG A 89 24.55 2.45 -18.17
C ARG A 89 23.21 3.07 -17.87
N MET A 90 22.60 3.67 -18.88
CA MET A 90 21.28 4.27 -18.79
C MET A 90 20.37 3.66 -19.84
N TYR A 91 19.23 3.15 -19.39
CA TYR A 91 18.22 2.55 -20.24
C TYR A 91 17.02 3.48 -20.35
N GLY A 92 16.37 3.51 -21.51
CA GLY A 92 15.16 4.32 -21.67
C GLY A 92 14.55 4.25 -23.06
N VAL A 93 13.62 5.17 -23.31
CA VAL A 93 12.78 5.14 -24.52
C VAL A 93 12.63 6.54 -25.11
N THR A 94 12.74 6.67 -26.44
CA THR A 94 12.48 7.93 -27.15
C THR A 94 10.99 8.26 -27.19
N ALA A 95 10.63 9.46 -27.66
CA ALA A 95 9.21 9.85 -27.80
C ALA A 95 8.47 9.00 -28.85
N GLU A 96 9.21 8.49 -29.83
CA GLU A 96 8.75 7.64 -30.93
C GLU A 96 8.66 6.15 -30.52
N GLY A 97 9.15 5.80 -29.33
CA GLY A 97 9.08 4.44 -28.80
C GLY A 97 10.30 3.56 -29.07
N HIS A 98 11.45 4.14 -29.43
CA HIS A 98 12.69 3.37 -29.63
C HIS A 98 13.41 3.12 -28.31
N SER A 99 13.89 1.89 -28.09
CA SER A 99 14.67 1.55 -26.89
C SER A 99 16.13 1.97 -27.00
N VAL A 100 16.67 2.55 -25.93
CA VAL A 100 18.02 3.14 -25.86
C VAL A 100 18.81 2.50 -24.72
N CYS A 101 20.07 2.14 -25.00
CA CYS A 101 21.10 1.84 -24.01
C CYS A 101 22.28 2.80 -24.22
N ALA A 102 22.47 3.73 -23.28
CA ALA A 102 23.58 4.68 -23.31
C ALA A 102 24.66 4.28 -22.30
N HIS A 103 25.88 4.03 -22.79
CA HIS A 103 27.08 3.80 -21.99
C HIS A 103 27.80 5.13 -21.78
N ILE A 104 27.89 5.56 -20.53
CA ILE A 104 28.37 6.88 -20.15
C ILE A 104 29.70 6.74 -19.44
N HIS A 105 30.73 7.35 -20.02
CA HIS A 105 32.12 7.26 -19.57
C HIS A 105 32.61 8.58 -18.99
N GLY A 106 33.75 8.54 -18.28
CA GLY A 106 34.46 9.75 -17.82
C GLY A 106 34.05 10.26 -16.43
N PHE A 107 33.15 9.58 -15.72
CA PHE A 107 32.76 9.95 -14.36
C PHE A 107 33.45 9.04 -13.33
N LEU A 108 34.35 9.58 -12.50
CA LEU A 108 35.07 8.80 -11.48
C LEU A 108 34.50 9.03 -10.08
N PRO A 109 34.45 8.00 -9.21
CA PRO A 109 34.01 8.17 -7.83
C PRO A 109 34.98 9.05 -7.04
N TYR A 110 34.44 9.84 -6.12
CA TYR A 110 35.25 10.71 -5.26
C TYR A 110 34.63 10.87 -3.87
N PHE A 111 35.47 11.32 -2.93
CA PHE A 111 35.04 11.71 -1.58
C PHE A 111 35.94 12.85 -1.06
N TYR A 112 35.57 13.43 0.08
CA TYR A 112 36.32 14.52 0.68
C TYR A 112 36.76 14.20 2.11
N ILE A 113 37.87 14.80 2.51
CA ILE A 113 38.41 14.83 3.87
C ILE A 113 38.84 16.26 4.20
N HIS A 114 38.95 16.60 5.49
CA HIS A 114 39.50 17.90 5.88
C HIS A 114 40.96 18.03 5.42
N ALA A 115 41.33 19.22 4.95
CA ALA A 115 42.74 19.53 4.68
C ALA A 115 43.43 19.89 6.01
N PRO A 116 44.49 19.17 6.44
CA PRO A 116 45.26 19.56 7.61
C PRO A 116 45.97 20.90 7.36
N ARG A 117 46.26 21.63 8.45
CA ARG A 117 46.98 22.91 8.36
C ARG A 117 48.33 22.69 7.68
N GLY A 118 48.63 23.48 6.65
CA GLY A 118 49.86 23.34 5.86
C GLY A 118 49.75 22.45 4.62
N PHE A 119 48.63 21.75 4.39
CA PHE A 119 48.38 21.05 3.13
C PHE A 119 48.11 22.06 2.01
N THR A 120 48.87 22.00 0.91
CA THR A 120 48.82 22.96 -0.20
C THR A 120 48.71 22.25 -1.55
N ALA A 121 48.43 22.98 -2.63
CA ALA A 121 48.32 22.37 -3.96
C ALA A 121 49.60 21.61 -4.36
N ASN A 122 50.76 22.07 -3.89
CA ASN A 122 52.06 21.45 -4.16
C ASN A 122 52.21 20.09 -3.46
N THR A 123 51.50 19.84 -2.35
CA THR A 123 51.56 18.56 -1.63
C THR A 123 50.67 17.48 -2.24
N CYS A 124 49.77 17.83 -3.17
CA CYS A 124 48.82 16.89 -3.76
C CYS A 124 49.51 15.72 -4.49
N ASN A 125 50.52 15.98 -5.32
CA ASN A 125 51.19 14.94 -6.10
C ASN A 125 51.93 13.93 -5.20
N ASP A 126 52.64 14.42 -4.18
CA ASP A 126 53.33 13.57 -3.21
C ASP A 126 52.33 12.72 -2.41
N PHE A 127 51.18 13.29 -2.07
CA PHE A 127 50.12 12.59 -1.37
C PHE A 127 49.47 11.49 -2.24
N ILE A 128 49.21 11.78 -3.53
CA ILE A 128 48.71 10.80 -4.50
C ILE A 128 49.70 9.63 -4.62
N ASN A 129 51.00 9.92 -4.76
CA ASN A 129 52.04 8.91 -4.85
C ASN A 129 52.08 8.03 -3.60
N HIS A 130 52.02 8.64 -2.41
CA HIS A 130 51.98 7.92 -1.15
C HIS A 130 50.77 6.99 -1.04
N LEU A 131 49.55 7.48 -1.34
CA LEU A 131 48.34 6.66 -1.30
C LEU A 131 48.38 5.53 -2.34
N ASN A 132 48.94 5.78 -3.53
CA ASN A 132 49.10 4.75 -4.56
C ASN A 132 50.12 3.66 -4.18
N VAL A 133 51.15 4.00 -3.38
CA VAL A 133 52.05 2.98 -2.82
C VAL A 133 51.32 2.12 -1.78
N LEU A 134 50.50 2.72 -0.93
CA LEU A 134 49.75 2.01 0.12
C LEU A 134 48.66 1.09 -0.43
N PHE A 135 47.90 1.55 -1.43
CA PHE A 135 46.69 0.85 -1.88
C PHE A 135 46.85 0.09 -3.20
N GLY A 136 48.00 0.22 -3.87
CA GLY A 136 48.29 -0.36 -5.18
C GLY A 136 48.35 0.71 -6.29
N GLY A 137 49.25 0.51 -7.25
CA GLY A 137 49.58 1.52 -8.27
C GLY A 137 48.38 2.00 -9.08
N ARG A 138 48.21 3.34 -9.14
CA ARG A 138 47.16 4.09 -9.88
C ARG A 138 45.72 3.99 -9.34
N THR A 139 45.55 3.67 -8.05
CA THR A 139 44.23 3.65 -7.40
C THR A 139 43.63 5.05 -7.18
N VAL A 140 44.45 6.02 -6.75
CA VAL A 140 44.06 7.43 -6.60
C VAL A 140 44.40 8.16 -7.89
N HIS A 141 43.37 8.68 -8.57
CA HIS A 141 43.48 9.36 -9.85
C HIS A 141 43.87 10.83 -9.68
N LYS A 142 43.26 11.53 -8.72
CA LYS A 142 43.46 12.98 -8.50
C LYS A 142 43.23 13.35 -7.04
N ALA A 143 44.04 14.27 -6.53
CA ALA A 143 43.82 14.96 -5.26
C ALA A 143 43.82 16.47 -5.51
N GLU A 144 42.80 17.17 -5.03
CA GLU A 144 42.67 18.63 -5.19
C GLU A 144 42.18 19.30 -3.90
N ILE A 145 42.72 20.48 -3.59
CA ILE A 145 42.24 21.29 -2.47
C ILE A 145 41.03 22.10 -2.93
N VAL A 146 39.97 22.07 -2.14
CA VAL A 146 38.71 22.76 -2.41
C VAL A 146 38.24 23.50 -1.17
N SER A 147 37.66 24.67 -1.36
CA SER A 147 37.10 25.49 -0.28
C SER A 147 35.57 25.28 -0.22
N LYS A 148 35.09 24.66 0.86
CA LYS A 148 33.69 24.23 1.04
C LYS A 148 33.21 24.45 2.49
N LYS A 149 31.92 24.25 2.75
CA LYS A 149 31.35 24.27 4.11
C LYS A 149 30.98 22.86 4.57
N SER A 150 31.15 22.54 5.84
CA SER A 150 30.53 21.33 6.43
C SER A 150 29.04 21.57 6.65
N LEU A 151 28.21 20.56 6.40
CA LEU A 151 26.77 20.62 6.65
C LEU A 151 26.44 20.65 8.16
N MET A 152 27.25 19.98 8.99
CA MET A 152 26.94 19.76 10.40
C MET A 152 27.50 20.88 11.28
N GLY A 153 26.61 21.58 11.97
CA GLY A 153 26.94 22.68 12.88
C GLY A 153 27.24 24.00 12.15
N TYR A 154 27.04 25.11 12.86
CA TYR A 154 27.49 26.42 12.44
C TYR A 154 28.86 26.70 13.07
N ALA A 155 29.89 26.92 12.24
CA ALA A 155 31.26 27.21 12.69
C ALA A 155 31.74 28.63 12.30
N GLY A 156 30.87 29.48 11.74
CA GLY A 156 31.21 30.77 11.13
C GLY A 156 30.87 30.82 9.63
N GLN A 157 31.09 31.97 9.00
CA GLN A 157 30.75 32.20 7.58
C GLN A 157 31.79 31.67 6.60
N GLU A 158 33.02 31.51 7.05
CA GLU A 158 34.14 31.16 6.19
C GLU A 158 34.06 29.71 5.71
N ASN A 159 34.54 29.50 4.48
CA ASN A 159 34.74 28.17 3.95
C ASN A 159 36.00 27.55 4.54
N VAL A 160 35.98 26.23 4.75
CA VAL A 160 37.12 25.44 5.21
C VAL A 160 37.76 24.72 4.03
N ALA A 161 39.07 24.51 4.11
CA ALA A 161 39.79 23.71 3.10
C ALA A 161 39.53 22.21 3.30
N PHE A 162 39.21 21.54 2.19
CA PHE A 162 39.05 20.09 2.07
C PHE A 162 39.96 19.56 0.98
N ILE A 163 40.29 18.27 1.06
CA ILE A 163 40.95 17.53 -0.02
C ILE A 163 39.88 16.66 -0.68
N LYS A 164 39.65 16.87 -1.97
CA LYS A 164 38.84 15.97 -2.81
C LYS A 164 39.75 14.89 -3.38
N LEU A 165 39.44 13.64 -3.08
CA LEU A 165 40.14 12.48 -3.61
C LEU A 165 39.26 11.80 -4.66
N THR A 166 39.76 11.74 -5.90
CA THR A 166 39.12 11.03 -7.02
C THR A 166 39.80 9.68 -7.19
N ILE A 167 39.01 8.61 -7.22
CA ILE A 167 39.47 7.22 -7.19
C ILE A 167 39.22 6.60 -8.58
N SER A 168 40.17 5.79 -9.05
CA SER A 168 40.12 5.19 -10.39
C SER A 168 39.11 4.05 -10.51
N ASP A 169 38.70 3.43 -9.40
CA ASP A 169 37.79 2.27 -9.37
C ASP A 169 36.83 2.30 -8.17
N LEU A 170 35.67 1.63 -8.30
CA LEU A 170 34.64 1.63 -7.26
C LEU A 170 35.01 0.77 -6.05
N ARG A 171 35.76 -0.32 -6.26
CA ARG A 171 36.08 -1.31 -5.22
C ARG A 171 37.06 -0.77 -4.19
N SER A 172 37.92 0.17 -4.58
CA SER A 172 38.89 0.80 -3.71
C SER A 172 38.30 1.90 -2.83
N VAL A 173 37.14 2.47 -3.17
CA VAL A 173 36.55 3.59 -2.42
C VAL A 173 36.28 3.25 -0.94
N PRO A 174 35.60 2.12 -0.60
CA PRO A 174 35.33 1.80 0.81
C PRO A 174 36.60 1.51 1.61
N ARG A 175 37.60 0.88 0.96
CA ARG A 175 38.89 0.55 1.58
C ARG A 175 39.65 1.81 1.97
N ILE A 176 39.86 2.72 1.00
CA ILE A 176 40.62 3.95 1.22
C ILE A 176 39.89 4.85 2.23
N ARG A 177 38.58 5.05 2.04
CA ARG A 177 37.74 5.82 2.97
C ARG A 177 37.82 5.26 4.40
N GLY A 178 37.69 3.95 4.54
CA GLY A 178 37.76 3.28 5.84
C GLY A 178 39.12 3.43 6.54
N SER A 179 40.23 3.47 5.80
CA SER A 179 41.56 3.71 6.38
C SER A 179 41.72 5.13 6.92
N PHE A 180 41.11 6.14 6.30
CA PHE A 180 41.02 7.48 6.90
C PHE A 180 40.19 7.49 8.18
N GLU A 181 39.03 6.83 8.17
CA GLU A 181 38.13 6.76 9.33
C GLU A 181 38.75 6.01 10.52
N ARG A 182 39.66 5.05 10.27
CA ARG A 182 40.39 4.31 11.30
C ARG A 182 41.73 4.93 11.70
N GLY A 183 42.14 6.04 11.07
CA GLY A 183 43.43 6.70 11.36
C GLY A 183 44.65 5.89 10.90
N GLU A 184 44.53 5.06 9.87
CA GLU A 184 45.61 4.19 9.37
C GLU A 184 46.56 4.93 8.40
N ILE A 185 46.21 6.14 7.96
CA ILE A 185 46.97 6.90 6.97
C ILE A 185 48.00 7.77 7.69
N GLY A 186 49.29 7.46 7.48
CA GLY A 186 50.41 8.28 7.94
C GLY A 186 51.10 8.99 6.78
N PHE A 187 51.02 10.32 6.71
CA PHE A 187 51.67 11.10 5.65
C PHE A 187 52.31 12.38 6.19
N ARG A 188 53.66 12.37 6.24
CA ARG A 188 54.47 13.46 6.83
C ARG A 188 53.98 13.77 8.24
N ASP A 189 54.07 15.04 8.66
CA ASP A 189 53.46 15.56 9.88
C ASP A 189 52.04 16.12 9.65
N LEU A 190 51.41 15.80 8.51
CA LEU A 190 50.10 16.31 8.12
C LEU A 190 48.97 15.34 8.48
N PHE A 191 49.24 14.04 8.41
CA PHE A 191 48.34 12.98 8.86
C PHE A 191 49.09 12.05 9.80
N THR A 192 48.70 12.05 11.08
CA THR A 192 49.31 11.22 12.12
C THR A 192 48.57 9.88 12.22
N PRO A 193 49.27 8.73 12.14
CA PRO A 193 48.66 7.44 12.43
C PRO A 193 48.02 7.42 13.82
N GLY A 194 46.77 6.96 13.92
CA GLY A 194 45.95 6.99 15.13
C GLY A 194 44.90 8.11 15.13
N ASP A 195 45.09 9.17 14.33
CA ASP A 195 44.10 10.26 14.21
C ASP A 195 43.03 9.91 13.17
N ALA A 196 41.84 9.55 13.66
CA ALA A 196 40.69 9.28 12.79
C ALA A 196 40.25 10.55 12.05
N CYS A 197 40.04 10.44 10.74
CA CYS A 197 39.55 11.53 9.90
C CYS A 197 38.10 11.30 9.48
N LEU A 198 37.25 12.30 9.72
CA LEU A 198 35.87 12.28 9.23
C LEU A 198 35.88 12.43 7.71
N THR A 199 35.17 11.52 7.03
CA THR A 199 34.98 11.58 5.57
C THR A 199 33.63 12.20 5.23
N TYR A 200 33.53 12.72 4.00
CA TYR A 200 32.34 13.40 3.51
C TYR A 200 31.83 12.76 2.22
N GLU A 201 30.58 13.06 1.86
CA GLU A 201 29.91 12.62 0.64
C GLU A 201 29.84 11.09 0.50
N ASN A 202 29.27 10.39 1.49
CA ASN A 202 29.03 8.94 1.42
C ASN A 202 27.69 8.60 0.77
N ILE A 203 27.68 8.54 -0.56
CA ILE A 203 26.51 8.23 -1.39
C ILE A 203 26.88 7.23 -2.51
N ALA A 204 25.90 6.45 -2.96
CA ALA A 204 26.11 5.48 -4.05
C ALA A 204 26.55 6.19 -5.34
N TYR A 205 27.40 5.54 -6.13
CA TYR A 205 28.00 6.14 -7.33
C TYR A 205 26.97 6.57 -8.37
N THR A 206 25.94 5.74 -8.61
CA THR A 206 24.79 6.10 -9.47
C THR A 206 24.06 7.36 -9.01
N LEU A 207 23.78 7.47 -7.70
CA LEU A 207 23.17 8.68 -7.13
C LEU A 207 24.11 9.88 -7.19
N ARG A 208 25.41 9.70 -6.96
CA ARG A 208 26.43 10.78 -7.05
C ARG A 208 26.41 11.39 -8.45
N PHE A 209 26.47 10.53 -9.48
CA PHE A 209 26.35 10.89 -10.90
C PHE A 209 25.07 11.67 -11.19
N MET A 210 23.91 11.14 -10.76
CA MET A 210 22.63 11.82 -10.95
C MET A 210 22.54 13.19 -10.29
N ILE A 211 23.17 13.35 -9.12
CA ILE A 211 23.16 14.62 -8.39
C ILE A 211 24.07 15.64 -9.05
N ASP A 212 25.27 15.26 -9.51
CA ASP A 212 26.21 16.17 -10.16
C ASP A 212 25.70 16.69 -11.50
N LEU A 213 25.12 15.81 -12.32
CA LEU A 213 24.57 16.19 -13.63
C LEU A 213 23.12 16.66 -13.57
N LYS A 214 22.56 16.87 -12.37
CA LYS A 214 21.16 17.30 -12.16
C LYS A 214 20.14 16.40 -12.89
N ILE A 215 20.41 15.10 -12.94
CA ILE A 215 19.53 14.07 -13.48
C ILE A 215 18.60 13.58 -12.36
N VAL A 216 17.30 13.56 -12.59
CA VAL A 216 16.31 12.97 -11.66
C VAL A 216 15.82 11.61 -12.16
N GLY A 217 14.99 10.90 -11.38
CA GLY A 217 14.38 9.65 -11.84
C GLY A 217 13.34 9.90 -12.93
N MET A 218 13.22 8.97 -13.90
CA MET A 218 12.24 9.06 -14.99
C MET A 218 12.36 10.36 -15.81
N ASN A 219 13.61 10.80 -16.04
CA ASN A 219 13.93 12.10 -16.63
C ASN A 219 14.18 12.02 -18.13
N TRP A 220 13.94 13.12 -18.84
CA TRP A 220 14.34 13.25 -20.24
C TRP A 220 15.80 13.67 -20.35
N ILE A 221 16.54 12.90 -21.15
CA ILE A 221 17.98 13.04 -21.37
C ILE A 221 18.22 13.20 -22.85
N ARG A 222 19.05 14.18 -23.22
CA ARG A 222 19.50 14.41 -24.59
C ARG A 222 21.00 14.20 -24.68
N VAL A 223 21.41 13.30 -25.56
CA VAL A 223 22.82 13.14 -25.95
C VAL A 223 23.04 13.95 -27.22
N GLN A 224 23.97 14.91 -27.16
CA GLN A 224 24.19 15.86 -28.25
C GLN A 224 24.75 15.18 -29.51
N ALA A 225 24.33 15.67 -30.68
CA ALA A 225 24.90 15.27 -31.97
C ALA A 225 26.43 15.48 -31.98
N ALA A 226 27.13 14.68 -32.78
CA ALA A 226 28.59 14.56 -32.87
C ALA A 226 29.33 14.13 -31.58
N ASN A 227 28.63 14.01 -30.44
CA ASN A 227 29.23 13.73 -29.12
C ASN A 227 28.93 12.31 -28.59
N TYR A 228 28.50 11.41 -29.46
CA TYR A 228 28.35 9.99 -29.16
C TYR A 228 28.84 9.11 -30.30
N LYS A 229 29.01 7.81 -30.02
CA LYS A 229 29.30 6.80 -31.03
C LYS A 229 28.28 5.68 -30.94
N LEU A 230 27.72 5.27 -32.05
CA LEU A 230 26.88 4.07 -32.10
C LEU A 230 27.77 2.83 -32.03
N ARG A 231 27.35 1.84 -31.24
CA ARG A 231 28.02 0.54 -31.20
C ARG A 231 27.64 -0.29 -32.42
N PRO A 232 28.61 -0.86 -33.15
CA PRO A 232 28.31 -1.84 -34.19
C PRO A 232 27.67 -3.09 -33.57
N ASP A 233 26.86 -3.82 -34.35
CA ASP A 233 26.12 -4.97 -33.84
C ASP A 233 27.00 -6.07 -33.20
N SER A 234 28.26 -6.19 -33.64
CA SER A 234 29.25 -7.11 -33.07
C SER A 234 29.72 -6.73 -31.66
N GLN A 235 29.54 -5.47 -31.25
CA GLN A 235 29.93 -4.95 -29.93
C GLN A 235 28.72 -4.61 -29.03
N LYS A 236 27.50 -4.70 -29.57
CA LYS A 236 26.27 -4.51 -28.80
C LYS A 236 26.15 -5.59 -27.74
N ILE A 237 25.99 -5.15 -26.50
CA ILE A 237 25.71 -6.04 -25.37
C ILE A 237 24.24 -6.03 -24.97
N SER A 238 23.42 -5.15 -25.58
CA SER A 238 21.99 -5.05 -25.26
C SER A 238 21.11 -5.46 -26.44
N HIS A 239 19.84 -5.74 -26.15
CA HIS A 239 18.79 -5.92 -27.14
C HIS A 239 18.12 -4.59 -27.56
N CYS A 240 18.61 -3.44 -27.09
CA CYS A 240 18.05 -2.13 -27.45
C CYS A 240 18.29 -1.80 -28.94
N GLN A 241 17.38 -1.03 -29.53
CA GLN A 241 17.51 -0.57 -30.92
C GLN A 241 18.70 0.38 -31.08
N ILE A 242 18.84 1.32 -30.13
CA ILE A 242 19.93 2.29 -30.07
C ILE A 242 20.88 1.88 -28.94
N GLU A 243 22.14 1.61 -29.26
CA GLU A 243 23.20 1.40 -28.26
C GLU A 243 24.38 2.32 -28.58
N LEU A 244 24.70 3.22 -27.65
CA LEU A 244 25.68 4.28 -27.88
C LEU A 244 26.67 4.42 -26.72
N ASP A 245 27.86 4.92 -27.01
CA ASP A 245 28.85 5.39 -26.04
C ASP A 245 28.95 6.91 -26.08
N CYS A 246 28.94 7.56 -24.92
CA CYS A 246 29.15 9.00 -24.81
C CYS A 246 29.95 9.37 -23.55
N SER A 247 30.50 10.58 -23.53
CA SER A 247 31.07 11.19 -22.31
C SER A 247 29.94 11.73 -21.43
N CYS A 248 30.17 11.81 -20.11
CA CYS A 248 29.27 12.51 -19.21
C CYS A 248 28.99 13.97 -19.63
N ASP A 249 29.96 14.62 -20.28
CA ASP A 249 29.85 16.02 -20.73
C ASP A 249 28.94 16.17 -21.96
N ALA A 250 28.66 15.08 -22.69
CA ALA A 250 27.78 15.07 -23.86
C ALA A 250 26.29 15.08 -23.49
N ILE A 251 25.97 14.94 -22.20
CA ILE A 251 24.63 14.73 -21.69
C ILE A 251 24.00 16.04 -21.27
N VAL A 252 22.81 16.29 -21.79
CA VAL A 252 21.93 17.37 -21.32
C VAL A 252 20.75 16.76 -20.56
N SER A 253 20.66 17.09 -19.27
CA SER A 253 19.52 16.74 -18.42
C SER A 253 18.45 17.81 -18.49
N HIS A 254 17.24 17.46 -18.94
CA HIS A 254 16.11 18.38 -18.95
C HIS A 254 15.36 18.32 -17.61
N ALA A 255 14.95 19.47 -17.07
CA ALA A 255 14.08 19.47 -15.88
C ALA A 255 12.67 18.98 -16.28
N PRO A 256 11.97 18.18 -15.45
CA PRO A 256 10.68 17.59 -15.77
C PRO A 256 9.52 18.59 -15.62
N ASP A 257 9.61 19.71 -16.33
CA ASP A 257 8.60 20.76 -16.37
C ASP A 257 8.20 21.03 -17.84
N ASP A 258 7.02 21.62 -18.04
CA ASP A 258 6.45 21.97 -19.36
C ASP A 258 6.51 20.80 -20.37
N ASP A 259 7.20 20.96 -21.50
CA ASP A 259 7.31 19.95 -22.56
C ASP A 259 8.00 18.65 -22.12
N TRP A 260 8.87 18.72 -21.11
CA TRP A 260 9.63 17.59 -20.57
C TRP A 260 8.91 16.90 -19.40
N SER A 261 7.69 17.33 -19.06
CA SER A 261 6.82 16.62 -18.12
C SER A 261 6.16 15.37 -18.72
N LYS A 262 6.14 15.26 -20.05
CA LYS A 262 5.58 14.12 -20.80
C LYS A 262 6.24 12.80 -20.40
N ILE A 263 5.54 11.70 -20.64
CA ILE A 263 6.03 10.34 -20.40
C ILE A 263 6.15 9.68 -21.76
N ALA A 264 7.27 8.98 -22.01
CA ALA A 264 7.48 8.21 -23.22
C ALA A 264 6.42 7.10 -23.36
N PRO A 265 6.16 6.58 -24.58
CA PRO A 265 5.22 5.48 -24.80
C PRO A 265 5.80 4.14 -24.30
N LEU A 266 5.95 4.02 -22.99
CA LEU A 266 6.52 2.86 -22.31
C LEU A 266 5.64 1.62 -22.56
N ARG A 267 6.26 0.49 -22.89
CA ARG A 267 5.58 -0.80 -23.00
C ARG A 267 5.49 -1.47 -21.64
N ILE A 268 4.27 -1.73 -21.19
CA ILE A 268 3.97 -2.35 -19.91
C ILE A 268 3.49 -3.76 -20.15
N LEU A 269 4.26 -4.76 -19.69
CA LEU A 269 3.88 -6.17 -19.71
C LEU A 269 3.28 -6.54 -18.36
N SER A 270 2.02 -6.93 -18.34
CA SER A 270 1.36 -7.60 -17.21
C SER A 270 1.24 -9.08 -17.52
N PHE A 271 1.73 -9.94 -16.62
CA PHE A 271 1.70 -11.39 -16.83
C PHE A 271 1.31 -12.15 -15.56
N ASP A 272 0.85 -13.38 -15.77
CA ASP A 272 0.42 -14.34 -14.73
C ASP A 272 0.71 -15.77 -15.21
N ILE A 273 0.97 -16.70 -14.29
CA ILE A 273 1.27 -18.11 -14.61
C ILE A 273 0.32 -19.07 -13.90
N GLU A 274 0.10 -20.22 -14.52
CA GLU A 274 -0.59 -21.35 -13.90
C GLU A 274 0.29 -22.58 -13.82
N CYS A 275 0.23 -23.28 -12.68
CA CYS A 275 1.00 -24.49 -12.42
C CYS A 275 0.08 -25.67 -12.08
N ALA A 276 0.36 -26.84 -12.63
CA ALA A 276 -0.39 -28.06 -12.29
C ALA A 276 0.25 -28.78 -11.09
N GLY A 277 -0.22 -28.47 -9.88
CA GLY A 277 0.29 -29.06 -8.64
C GLY A 277 -0.28 -30.45 -8.30
N ARG A 278 0.44 -31.16 -7.44
CA ARG A 278 -0.07 -32.37 -6.76
C ARG A 278 -1.15 -32.02 -5.74
N LYS A 279 -2.18 -32.86 -5.62
CA LYS A 279 -3.18 -32.74 -4.54
C LYS A 279 -2.46 -32.78 -3.20
N GLY A 280 -2.76 -31.86 -2.30
CA GLY A 280 -2.09 -31.86 -0.99
C GLY A 280 -0.94 -30.86 -0.84
N VAL A 281 -0.38 -30.36 -1.94
CA VAL A 281 0.95 -29.74 -1.92
C VAL A 281 0.93 -28.44 -2.73
N PHE A 282 1.43 -27.36 -2.13
CA PHE A 282 1.64 -26.12 -2.86
C PHE A 282 2.66 -26.36 -4.00
N PRO A 283 2.48 -25.81 -5.21
CA PRO A 283 3.36 -26.12 -6.34
C PRO A 283 4.85 -25.96 -6.00
N GLU A 284 5.63 -26.99 -6.31
CA GLU A 284 7.09 -27.02 -6.13
C GLU A 284 7.77 -26.99 -7.51
N PRO A 285 8.65 -26.02 -7.81
CA PRO A 285 9.25 -25.88 -9.15
C PRO A 285 10.02 -27.12 -9.63
N SER A 286 10.56 -27.93 -8.72
CA SER A 286 11.33 -29.14 -9.05
C SER A 286 10.47 -30.28 -9.61
N VAL A 287 9.16 -30.27 -9.36
CA VAL A 287 8.25 -31.37 -9.71
C VAL A 287 7.09 -30.88 -10.57
N ASP A 288 6.38 -29.87 -10.09
CA ASP A 288 5.10 -29.43 -10.64
C ASP A 288 5.33 -28.50 -11.87
N PRO A 289 4.72 -28.78 -13.05
CA PRO A 289 4.97 -28.03 -14.28
C PRO A 289 4.20 -26.71 -14.35
N VAL A 290 4.82 -25.72 -15.01
CA VAL A 290 4.11 -24.55 -15.54
C VAL A 290 3.32 -24.99 -16.76
N ILE A 291 2.03 -24.64 -16.80
CA ILE A 291 1.10 -25.09 -17.84
C ILE A 291 0.52 -23.95 -18.67
N GLN A 292 0.46 -22.73 -18.13
CA GLN A 292 0.02 -21.55 -18.87
C GLN A 292 0.80 -20.30 -18.44
N ILE A 293 1.02 -19.38 -19.39
CA ILE A 293 1.56 -18.05 -19.13
C ILE A 293 0.74 -17.06 -19.95
N ALA A 294 -0.05 -16.21 -19.28
CA ALA A 294 -0.86 -15.19 -19.93
C ALA A 294 -0.15 -13.83 -19.91
N ASN A 295 -0.27 -13.06 -21.00
CA ASN A 295 0.39 -11.77 -21.15
C ASN A 295 -0.57 -10.72 -21.72
N MET A 296 -0.51 -9.54 -21.12
CA MET A 296 -1.15 -8.32 -21.59
C MET A 296 -0.08 -7.24 -21.77
N VAL A 297 0.06 -6.70 -22.98
CA VAL A 297 1.01 -5.61 -23.24
C VAL A 297 0.26 -4.35 -23.64
N THR A 298 0.50 -3.28 -22.89
CA THR A 298 -0.15 -1.97 -23.07
C THR A 298 0.92 -0.91 -23.29
N ARG A 299 0.68 0.08 -24.14
CA ARG A 299 1.54 1.26 -24.23
C ARG A 299 1.02 2.33 -23.28
N GLN A 300 1.91 2.95 -22.52
CA GLN A 300 1.54 3.99 -21.58
C GLN A 300 0.79 5.14 -22.29
N GLY A 301 -0.43 5.41 -21.84
CA GLY A 301 -1.32 6.42 -22.42
C GLY A 301 -2.45 5.84 -23.28
N GLU A 302 -2.35 4.58 -23.72
CA GLU A 302 -3.44 3.85 -24.39
C GLU A 302 -4.37 3.20 -23.36
N SER A 303 -5.67 3.10 -23.67
CA SER A 303 -6.68 2.52 -22.78
C SER A 303 -6.79 1.00 -22.91
N THR A 304 -6.23 0.41 -23.96
CA THR A 304 -6.40 -1.01 -24.32
C THR A 304 -5.05 -1.67 -24.59
N PRO A 305 -4.84 -2.93 -24.14
CA PRO A 305 -3.64 -3.67 -24.49
C PRO A 305 -3.63 -4.02 -25.99
N PHE A 306 -2.49 -3.79 -26.65
CA PHE A 306 -2.29 -4.13 -28.07
C PHE A 306 -1.81 -5.58 -28.26
N VAL A 307 -1.24 -6.21 -27.23
CA VAL A 307 -0.97 -7.66 -27.22
C VAL A 307 -1.78 -8.33 -26.12
N LYS A 308 -2.49 -9.38 -26.50
CA LYS A 308 -3.28 -10.25 -25.62
C LYS A 308 -2.99 -11.69 -26.03
N ASN A 309 -2.14 -12.40 -25.29
CA ASN A 309 -1.79 -13.77 -25.64
C ASN A 309 -1.69 -14.70 -24.42
N VAL A 310 -1.77 -15.99 -24.69
CA VAL A 310 -1.59 -17.04 -23.69
C VAL A 310 -0.77 -18.18 -24.28
N PHE A 311 0.32 -18.51 -23.61
CA PHE A 311 1.17 -19.66 -23.89
C PHE A 311 0.60 -20.85 -23.12
N THR A 312 0.32 -21.97 -23.78
CA THR A 312 -0.30 -23.15 -23.14
C THR A 312 0.51 -24.41 -23.39
N LEU A 313 0.66 -25.24 -22.36
CA LEU A 313 1.06 -26.62 -22.51
C LEU A 313 -0.13 -27.44 -22.99
N ASN A 314 0.06 -28.19 -24.07
CA ASN A 314 -0.97 -28.87 -24.86
C ASN A 314 -1.91 -27.91 -25.61
N THR A 315 -2.78 -28.49 -26.45
CA THR A 315 -3.74 -27.78 -27.31
C THR A 315 -4.79 -27.04 -26.49
N CYS A 316 -5.06 -25.79 -26.83
CA CYS A 316 -6.10 -24.98 -26.19
C CYS A 316 -7.08 -24.46 -27.25
N SER A 317 -8.38 -24.48 -26.97
CA SER A 317 -9.39 -23.97 -27.89
C SER A 317 -9.29 -22.45 -28.06
N HIS A 318 -9.68 -21.95 -29.23
CA HIS A 318 -9.57 -20.53 -29.59
C HIS A 318 -10.29 -19.59 -28.60
N ILE A 319 -9.65 -18.45 -28.29
CA ILE A 319 -10.19 -17.39 -27.44
C ILE A 319 -10.36 -16.13 -28.28
N VAL A 320 -11.59 -15.62 -28.37
CA VAL A 320 -11.88 -14.40 -29.13
C VAL A 320 -11.11 -13.22 -28.54
N GLY A 321 -10.37 -12.49 -29.39
CA GLY A 321 -9.60 -11.32 -28.97
C GLY A 321 -8.28 -11.63 -28.28
N SER A 322 -7.81 -12.88 -28.31
CA SER A 322 -6.52 -13.26 -27.75
C SER A 322 -5.84 -14.35 -28.56
N GLN A 323 -4.52 -14.24 -28.71
CA GLN A 323 -3.71 -15.24 -29.40
C GLN A 323 -3.40 -16.42 -28.46
N VAL A 324 -3.65 -17.64 -28.93
CA VAL A 324 -3.37 -18.88 -28.18
C VAL A 324 -2.17 -19.58 -28.81
N LEU A 325 -1.08 -19.72 -28.05
CA LEU A 325 0.17 -20.34 -28.48
C LEU A 325 0.36 -21.66 -27.73
N SER A 326 0.08 -22.79 -28.39
CA SER A 326 0.13 -24.12 -27.77
C SER A 326 1.43 -24.87 -28.05
N PHE A 327 2.00 -25.48 -27.01
CA PHE A 327 3.28 -26.20 -27.07
C PHE A 327 3.14 -27.62 -26.51
N ASN A 328 3.90 -28.58 -27.06
CA ASN A 328 3.86 -29.97 -26.60
C ASN A 328 4.81 -30.24 -25.42
N LYS A 329 5.89 -29.45 -25.29
CA LYS A 329 6.84 -29.55 -24.20
C LYS A 329 6.91 -28.23 -23.44
N GLU A 330 7.00 -28.33 -22.12
CA GLU A 330 7.10 -27.18 -21.23
C GLU A 330 8.36 -26.34 -21.50
N ILE A 331 9.50 -26.98 -21.77
CA ILE A 331 10.74 -26.27 -22.09
C ILE A 331 10.59 -25.39 -23.35
N ASP A 332 9.88 -25.88 -24.37
CA ASP A 332 9.66 -25.13 -25.61
C ASP A 332 8.75 -23.91 -25.35
N MET A 333 7.75 -24.06 -24.48
CA MET A 333 6.87 -22.98 -24.03
C MET A 333 7.65 -21.89 -23.29
N LEU A 334 8.50 -22.29 -22.33
CA LEU A 334 9.34 -21.37 -21.56
C LEU A 334 10.33 -20.62 -22.47
N GLU A 335 11.03 -21.32 -23.36
CA GLU A 335 11.97 -20.68 -24.31
C GLU A 335 11.25 -19.76 -25.30
N ALA A 336 10.02 -20.11 -25.74
CA ALA A 336 9.20 -19.25 -26.58
C ALA A 336 8.75 -17.99 -25.83
N TRP A 337 8.40 -18.09 -24.55
CA TRP A 337 8.06 -16.93 -23.74
C TRP A 337 9.25 -15.98 -23.54
N THR A 338 10.47 -16.49 -23.33
CA THR A 338 11.68 -15.66 -23.29
C THR A 338 11.88 -14.89 -24.60
N LYS A 339 11.69 -15.54 -25.76
CA LYS A 339 11.76 -14.87 -27.06
C LYS A 339 10.71 -13.77 -27.21
N PHE A 340 9.47 -14.05 -26.79
CA PHE A 340 8.40 -13.06 -26.77
C PHE A 340 8.77 -11.82 -25.94
N VAL A 341 9.30 -12.01 -24.72
CA VAL A 341 9.73 -10.88 -23.87
C VAL A 341 10.87 -10.09 -24.54
N GLN A 342 11.80 -10.76 -25.21
CA GLN A 342 12.91 -10.10 -25.92
C GLN A 342 12.42 -9.31 -27.14
N GLU A 343 11.45 -9.83 -27.89
CA GLU A 343 10.92 -9.20 -29.10
C GLU A 343 9.96 -8.04 -28.80
N VAL A 344 9.07 -8.22 -27.82
CA VAL A 344 8.19 -7.14 -27.32
C VAL A 344 8.99 -6.03 -26.65
N ASP A 345 10.11 -6.38 -26.01
CA ASP A 345 10.99 -5.48 -25.27
C ASP A 345 10.23 -4.56 -24.28
N PRO A 346 9.53 -5.11 -23.27
CA PRO A 346 8.78 -4.31 -22.31
C PRO A 346 9.70 -3.44 -21.43
N ASP A 347 9.29 -2.22 -21.18
CA ASP A 347 9.99 -1.26 -20.30
C ASP A 347 9.66 -1.49 -18.83
N VAL A 348 8.42 -1.89 -18.56
CA VAL A 348 7.90 -2.16 -17.22
C VAL A 348 7.26 -3.53 -17.21
N VAL A 349 7.61 -4.35 -16.22
CA VAL A 349 6.94 -5.62 -15.96
C VAL A 349 6.12 -5.51 -14.68
N ILE A 350 4.84 -5.80 -14.79
CA ILE A 350 3.86 -5.76 -13.71
C ILE A 350 3.15 -7.11 -13.59
N GLY A 351 2.40 -7.26 -12.52
CA GLY A 351 1.63 -8.45 -12.19
C GLY A 351 1.21 -8.41 -10.73
N TYR A 352 0.75 -9.53 -10.18
CA TYR A 352 0.37 -9.62 -8.78
C TYR A 352 1.13 -10.76 -8.10
N ASN A 353 2.09 -10.43 -7.22
CA ASN A 353 2.99 -11.37 -6.56
C ASN A 353 4.12 -11.96 -7.44
N ILE A 354 4.42 -11.30 -8.57
CA ILE A 354 5.47 -11.71 -9.51
C ILE A 354 6.86 -11.77 -8.89
N ALA A 355 7.15 -10.92 -7.90
CA ALA A 355 8.47 -10.87 -7.28
C ALA A 355 8.75 -12.09 -6.39
N ASN A 356 7.72 -12.59 -5.70
CA ASN A 356 7.88 -13.67 -4.71
C ASN A 356 7.45 -15.05 -5.23
N PHE A 357 6.59 -15.11 -6.25
CA PHE A 357 6.09 -16.35 -6.82
C PHE A 357 6.51 -16.53 -8.28
N ASP A 358 5.95 -15.75 -9.21
CA ASP A 358 6.04 -16.06 -10.65
C ASP A 358 7.49 -16.12 -11.17
N PHE A 359 8.29 -15.07 -10.94
CA PHE A 359 9.68 -15.08 -11.39
C PHE A 359 10.53 -16.18 -10.73
N PRO A 360 10.57 -16.29 -9.37
CA PRO A 360 11.29 -17.38 -8.73
C PRO A 360 10.86 -18.76 -9.23
N TYR A 361 9.55 -18.99 -9.39
CA TYR A 361 9.01 -20.27 -9.84
C TYR A 361 9.46 -20.60 -11.26
N LEU A 362 9.33 -19.65 -12.20
CA LEU A 362 9.76 -19.82 -13.58
C LEU A 362 11.27 -20.09 -13.69
N LEU A 363 12.09 -19.34 -12.96
CA LEU A 363 13.56 -19.50 -12.97
C LEU A 363 13.99 -20.85 -12.37
N ASP A 364 13.41 -21.25 -11.24
CA ASP A 364 13.70 -22.53 -10.59
C ASP A 364 13.19 -23.71 -11.42
N ARG A 365 12.01 -23.57 -12.07
CA ARG A 365 11.46 -24.59 -12.96
C ARG A 365 12.32 -24.77 -14.20
N ALA A 366 12.73 -23.67 -14.84
CA ALA A 366 13.65 -23.73 -15.98
C ALA A 366 14.99 -24.39 -15.61
N LYS A 367 15.50 -24.13 -14.41
CA LYS A 367 16.69 -24.80 -13.87
C LYS A 367 16.46 -26.30 -13.66
N ALA A 368 15.30 -26.71 -13.12
CA ALA A 368 14.94 -28.12 -12.95
C ALA A 368 14.83 -28.87 -14.30
N LEU A 369 14.29 -28.20 -15.32
CA LEU A 369 14.20 -28.70 -16.70
C LEU A 369 15.52 -28.60 -17.47
N LYS A 370 16.57 -28.04 -16.87
CA LYS A 370 17.88 -27.81 -17.49
C LYS A 370 17.81 -26.94 -18.76
N SER A 371 16.87 -25.99 -18.81
CA SER A 371 16.86 -25.01 -19.90
C SER A 371 18.08 -24.09 -19.80
N THR A 372 18.78 -23.95 -20.93
CA THR A 372 19.94 -23.08 -21.05
C THR A 372 19.61 -21.71 -21.64
N LYS A 373 18.35 -21.47 -22.03
CA LYS A 373 17.95 -20.22 -22.73
C LYS A 373 16.91 -19.38 -21.98
N PHE A 374 16.22 -19.94 -20.99
CA PHE A 374 15.12 -19.24 -20.33
C PHE A 374 15.58 -18.02 -19.51
N ALA A 375 16.66 -18.19 -18.74
CA ALA A 375 17.08 -17.24 -17.71
C ALA A 375 17.79 -15.99 -18.25
N TYR A 376 17.36 -15.44 -19.39
CA TYR A 376 17.90 -14.24 -20.03
C TYR A 376 16.76 -13.26 -20.34
N LEU A 377 16.16 -12.70 -19.29
CA LEU A 377 14.94 -11.88 -19.36
C LEU A 377 15.21 -10.37 -19.35
N GLY A 378 16.43 -9.94 -18.97
CA GLY A 378 16.86 -8.54 -19.03
C GLY A 378 17.07 -8.02 -20.45
N ARG A 379 17.53 -6.77 -20.57
CA ARG A 379 17.96 -6.19 -21.86
C ARG A 379 19.40 -6.55 -22.23
N GLU A 380 20.22 -6.98 -21.28
CA GLU A 380 21.61 -7.37 -21.53
C GLU A 380 21.72 -8.80 -22.07
N ARG A 381 22.47 -8.95 -23.17
CA ARG A 381 22.78 -10.21 -23.83
C ARG A 381 23.71 -11.03 -22.95
N GLY A 382 23.39 -12.30 -22.76
CA GLY A 382 24.26 -13.24 -22.04
C GLY A 382 24.35 -13.01 -20.52
N VAL A 383 23.60 -12.07 -19.96
CA VAL A 383 23.48 -11.88 -18.51
C VAL A 383 22.32 -12.69 -17.98
N ARG A 384 22.62 -13.61 -17.06
CA ARG A 384 21.61 -14.50 -16.49
C ARG A 384 20.78 -13.78 -15.43
N THR A 385 19.46 -13.87 -15.54
CA THR A 385 18.50 -13.42 -14.55
C THR A 385 18.45 -14.39 -13.37
N GLU A 386 18.56 -13.86 -12.14
CA GLU A 386 18.50 -14.64 -10.90
C GLU A 386 17.61 -13.94 -9.88
N ALA A 387 16.82 -14.73 -9.14
CA ALA A 387 16.04 -14.25 -8.00
C ALA A 387 16.90 -14.35 -6.73
N LYS A 388 17.12 -13.20 -6.07
CA LYS A 388 17.93 -13.09 -4.85
C LYS A 388 17.04 -12.76 -3.66
N ASP A 389 17.30 -13.39 -2.52
CA ASP A 389 16.58 -13.07 -1.28
C ASP A 389 16.95 -11.66 -0.79
N THR A 390 15.94 -10.94 -0.31
CA THR A 390 16.06 -9.58 0.21
C THR A 390 15.27 -9.44 1.51
N HIS A 391 15.81 -8.65 2.42
CA HIS A 391 15.18 -8.36 3.70
C HIS A 391 14.90 -6.86 3.81
N PHE A 392 13.65 -6.50 4.07
CA PHE A 392 13.25 -5.13 4.31
C PHE A 392 12.62 -5.00 5.71
N SER A 393 13.07 -4.01 6.49
CA SER A 393 12.54 -3.75 7.82
C SER A 393 12.34 -2.26 8.06
N SER A 394 11.13 -1.89 8.50
CA SER A 394 10.84 -0.55 8.99
C SER A 394 9.64 -0.55 9.95
N LYS A 395 9.58 0.39 10.89
CA LYS A 395 8.41 0.54 11.77
C LYS A 395 7.12 0.84 10.99
N ALA A 396 7.21 1.57 9.87
CA ALA A 396 6.06 2.01 9.09
C ALA A 396 5.48 0.90 8.18
N TYR A 397 6.34 0.12 7.53
CA TYR A 397 5.93 -0.91 6.58
C TYR A 397 6.06 -2.34 7.12
N GLY A 398 6.55 -2.50 8.35
CA GLY A 398 6.85 -3.80 8.96
C GLY A 398 8.16 -4.41 8.44
N THR A 399 8.36 -5.67 8.82
CA THR A 399 9.48 -6.50 8.38
C THR A 399 8.97 -7.53 7.39
N ARG A 400 9.64 -7.65 6.25
CA ARG A 400 9.28 -8.55 5.15
C ARG A 400 10.53 -9.13 4.52
N ASP A 401 10.49 -10.44 4.31
CA ASP A 401 11.38 -11.13 3.38
C ASP A 401 10.70 -11.14 2.01
N SER A 402 11.48 -10.84 0.98
CA SER A 402 11.02 -10.80 -0.41
C SER A 402 12.12 -11.32 -1.31
N LYS A 403 11.79 -11.76 -2.51
CA LYS A 403 12.77 -11.99 -3.56
C LYS A 403 12.85 -10.77 -4.48
N ASN A 404 14.05 -10.47 -4.96
CA ASN A 404 14.31 -9.47 -5.99
C ASN A 404 14.92 -10.18 -7.20
N THR A 405 14.23 -10.08 -8.33
CA THR A 405 14.71 -10.60 -9.61
C THR A 405 15.25 -9.41 -10.39
N GLU A 406 16.53 -9.38 -10.72
CA GLU A 406 17.10 -8.24 -11.44
C GLU A 406 16.88 -8.42 -12.95
N LEU A 407 16.17 -7.48 -13.57
CA LEU A 407 15.93 -7.43 -15.02
C LEU A 407 16.64 -6.20 -15.59
N GLN A 408 17.91 -6.35 -15.96
CA GLN A 408 18.73 -5.21 -16.36
C GLN A 408 18.03 -4.35 -17.41
N GLY A 409 17.88 -3.05 -17.13
CA GLY A 409 17.21 -2.09 -18.00
C GLY A 409 15.68 -2.21 -18.12
N ARG A 410 15.01 -3.02 -17.29
CA ARG A 410 13.54 -3.12 -17.20
C ARG A 410 13.06 -2.81 -15.78
N LEU A 411 12.03 -1.98 -15.67
CA LEU A 411 11.38 -1.70 -14.39
C LEU A 411 10.49 -2.85 -13.95
N GLN A 412 10.36 -3.03 -12.63
CA GLN A 412 9.38 -3.94 -12.04
C GLN A 412 8.45 -3.19 -11.11
N LEU A 413 7.15 -3.41 -11.28
CA LEU A 413 6.11 -2.86 -10.42
C LEU A 413 5.12 -3.97 -10.05
N ASP A 414 5.46 -4.73 -9.01
CA ASP A 414 4.56 -5.75 -8.46
C ASP A 414 3.40 -5.07 -7.70
N MET A 415 2.18 -5.25 -8.20
CA MET A 415 1.00 -4.60 -7.65
C MET A 415 0.67 -5.08 -6.24
N LEU A 416 1.07 -6.29 -5.84
CA LEU A 416 0.92 -6.73 -4.44
C LEU A 416 1.77 -5.85 -3.51
N GLN A 417 3.01 -5.53 -3.89
CA GLN A 417 3.88 -4.67 -3.09
C GLN A 417 3.33 -3.24 -2.99
N VAL A 418 2.83 -2.69 -4.11
CA VAL A 418 2.16 -1.38 -4.13
C VAL A 418 0.96 -1.38 -3.18
N MET A 419 0.08 -2.40 -3.27
CA MET A 419 -1.09 -2.50 -2.41
C MET A 419 -0.70 -2.57 -0.93
N GLN A 420 0.30 -3.37 -0.61
CA GLN A 420 0.80 -3.56 0.76
C GLN A 420 1.47 -2.33 1.35
N ARG A 421 2.07 -1.47 0.51
CA ARG A 421 2.81 -0.28 0.92
C ARG A 421 1.90 0.93 1.08
N ASP A 422 1.00 1.14 0.12
CA ASP A 422 0.21 2.37 0.02
C ASP A 422 -1.20 2.22 0.63
N TYR A 423 -1.72 0.99 0.69
CA TYR A 423 -3.07 0.72 1.16
C TYR A 423 -3.12 -0.15 2.41
N LYS A 424 -4.14 0.13 3.21
CA LYS A 424 -4.36 -0.48 4.51
C LYS A 424 -5.61 -1.38 4.46
N LEU A 425 -5.51 -2.54 3.82
CA LEU A 425 -6.63 -3.45 3.49
C LEU A 425 -6.76 -4.68 4.41
N ARG A 426 -7.97 -5.22 4.54
CA ARG A 426 -8.22 -6.47 5.30
C ARG A 426 -7.61 -7.69 4.62
N SER A 427 -7.67 -7.75 3.31
CA SER A 427 -7.06 -8.81 2.51
C SER A 427 -6.30 -8.17 1.37
N TYR A 428 -5.17 -8.78 1.00
CA TYR A 428 -4.33 -8.40 -0.13
C TYR A 428 -4.32 -9.53 -1.16
N SER A 429 -5.40 -10.29 -1.27
CA SER A 429 -5.60 -11.18 -2.42
C SER A 429 -6.03 -10.35 -3.63
N LEU A 430 -5.64 -10.76 -4.83
CA LEU A 430 -6.02 -10.07 -6.07
C LEU A 430 -7.55 -9.92 -6.17
N ASN A 431 -8.30 -10.94 -5.75
CA ASN A 431 -9.77 -10.91 -5.72
C ASN A 431 -10.31 -9.80 -4.80
N SER A 432 -9.82 -9.74 -3.55
CA SER A 432 -10.26 -8.72 -2.58
C SER A 432 -9.92 -7.31 -3.03
N VAL A 433 -8.72 -7.11 -3.57
CA VAL A 433 -8.26 -5.80 -4.07
C VAL A 433 -9.05 -5.38 -5.31
N SER A 434 -9.32 -6.31 -6.23
CA SER A 434 -10.15 -6.06 -7.41
C SER A 434 -11.58 -5.72 -7.03
N PHE A 435 -12.15 -6.38 -6.02
CA PHE A 435 -13.48 -6.05 -5.53
C PHE A 435 -13.53 -4.66 -4.90
N GLU A 436 -12.57 -4.35 -4.01
CA GLU A 436 -12.51 -3.07 -3.31
C GLU A 436 -12.35 -1.88 -4.27
N PHE A 437 -11.45 -2.00 -5.24
CA PHE A 437 -11.13 -0.89 -6.12
C PHE A 437 -11.87 -0.94 -7.45
N LEU A 438 -12.01 -2.08 -8.11
CA LEU A 438 -12.68 -2.20 -9.41
C LEU A 438 -14.18 -2.48 -9.29
N GLY A 439 -14.65 -3.00 -8.15
CA GLY A 439 -16.04 -3.48 -8.00
C GLY A 439 -16.27 -4.85 -8.65
N GLU A 440 -15.20 -5.57 -8.96
CA GLU A 440 -15.26 -6.85 -9.69
C GLU A 440 -14.83 -8.01 -8.81
N GLN A 441 -15.62 -9.08 -8.83
CA GLN A 441 -15.21 -10.36 -8.25
C GLN A 441 -14.62 -11.24 -9.35
N LYS A 442 -13.57 -12.00 -9.01
CA LYS A 442 -13.11 -13.11 -9.85
C LYS A 442 -13.61 -14.44 -9.32
N GLU A 443 -13.87 -15.37 -10.24
CA GLU A 443 -13.98 -16.79 -9.89
C GLU A 443 -12.61 -17.21 -9.34
N ASP A 444 -12.56 -17.69 -8.11
CA ASP A 444 -11.32 -18.12 -7.46
C ASP A 444 -11.22 -19.65 -7.58
N VAL A 445 -10.51 -20.13 -8.61
CA VAL A 445 -10.37 -21.56 -8.88
C VAL A 445 -9.33 -22.16 -7.94
N HIS A 446 -9.73 -23.16 -7.16
CA HIS A 446 -8.81 -23.82 -6.22
C HIS A 446 -7.68 -24.56 -6.95
N HIS A 447 -6.44 -24.48 -6.46
CA HIS A 447 -5.26 -25.08 -7.10
C HIS A 447 -5.40 -26.58 -7.37
N SER A 448 -6.13 -27.31 -6.52
CA SER A 448 -6.36 -28.75 -6.71
C SER A 448 -7.17 -29.09 -7.97
N LEU A 449 -7.97 -28.15 -8.49
CA LEU A 449 -8.81 -28.33 -9.68
C LEU A 449 -8.08 -27.92 -10.96
N ILE A 450 -7.01 -27.12 -10.86
CA ILE A 450 -6.21 -26.69 -12.02
C ILE A 450 -5.66 -27.90 -12.77
N THR A 451 -5.12 -28.88 -12.05
CA THR A 451 -4.59 -30.12 -12.63
C THR A 451 -5.67 -30.96 -13.32
N GLU A 452 -6.90 -30.97 -12.78
CA GLU A 452 -8.03 -31.69 -13.39
C GLU A 452 -8.48 -30.98 -14.67
N LEU A 453 -8.59 -29.65 -14.65
CA LEU A 453 -8.94 -28.82 -15.82
C LEU A 453 -7.89 -28.91 -16.92
N GLN A 454 -6.60 -28.95 -16.58
CA GLN A 454 -5.52 -29.09 -17.54
C GLN A 454 -5.59 -30.43 -18.31
N ASN A 455 -5.98 -31.51 -17.62
CA ASN A 455 -6.01 -32.87 -18.16
C ASN A 455 -7.32 -33.24 -18.87
N ALA A 456 -8.42 -32.50 -18.66
CA ALA A 456 -9.73 -32.86 -19.21
C ALA A 456 -9.88 -32.64 -20.72
N GLY A 457 -9.26 -31.61 -21.32
CA GLY A 457 -9.31 -31.36 -22.75
C GLY A 457 -9.05 -29.91 -23.18
N PRO A 458 -9.16 -29.60 -24.49
CA PRO A 458 -8.89 -28.25 -25.01
C PRO A 458 -9.85 -27.16 -24.49
N GLU A 459 -11.13 -27.48 -24.29
CA GLU A 459 -12.13 -26.52 -23.77
C GLU A 459 -11.94 -26.22 -22.29
N SER A 460 -11.55 -27.21 -21.47
CA SER A 460 -11.24 -26.98 -20.06
C SER A 460 -9.96 -26.15 -19.90
N ARG A 461 -8.96 -26.40 -20.76
CA ARG A 461 -7.75 -25.55 -20.86
C ARG A 461 -8.07 -24.14 -21.34
N ARG A 462 -9.06 -23.98 -22.24
CA ARG A 462 -9.57 -22.66 -22.63
C ARG A 462 -10.20 -21.91 -21.47
N ARG A 463 -11.00 -22.58 -20.62
CA ARG A 463 -11.53 -21.95 -19.39
C ARG A 463 -10.40 -21.48 -18.46
N LEU A 464 -9.38 -22.32 -18.27
CA LEU A 464 -8.20 -21.96 -17.48
C LEU A 464 -7.42 -20.80 -18.10
N ALA A 465 -7.27 -20.76 -19.42
CA ALA A 465 -6.58 -19.69 -20.13
C ALA A 465 -7.33 -18.36 -20.04
N VAL A 466 -8.67 -18.37 -20.09
CA VAL A 466 -9.50 -17.17 -19.85
C VAL A 466 -9.36 -16.68 -18.41
N TYR A 467 -9.25 -17.60 -17.45
CA TYR A 467 -8.98 -17.27 -16.05
C TYR A 467 -7.60 -16.61 -15.88
N CYS A 468 -6.54 -17.21 -16.42
CA CYS A 468 -5.18 -16.67 -16.38
C CYS A 468 -5.06 -15.32 -17.12
N LEU A 469 -5.72 -15.16 -18.28
CA LEU A 469 -5.79 -13.86 -18.99
C LEU A 469 -6.48 -12.77 -18.14
N LYS A 470 -7.51 -13.13 -17.37
CA LYS A 470 -8.17 -12.18 -16.46
C LYS A 470 -7.22 -11.78 -15.33
N ASP A 471 -6.52 -12.74 -14.74
CA ASP A 471 -5.55 -12.49 -13.67
C ASP A 471 -4.34 -11.68 -14.15
N ALA A 472 -3.88 -11.87 -15.39
CA ALA A 472 -2.88 -11.02 -16.03
C ALA A 472 -3.40 -9.60 -16.33
N TYR A 473 -4.71 -9.39 -16.53
CA TYR A 473 -5.26 -8.07 -16.88
C TYR A 473 -5.66 -7.21 -15.67
N LEU A 474 -6.07 -7.83 -14.55
CA LEU A 474 -6.47 -7.10 -13.34
C LEU A 474 -5.36 -6.19 -12.78
N PRO A 475 -4.07 -6.58 -12.73
CA PRO A 475 -2.98 -5.71 -12.28
C PRO A 475 -2.84 -4.44 -13.12
N GLN A 476 -2.94 -4.54 -14.45
CA GLN A 476 -2.95 -3.37 -15.35
C GLN A 476 -4.09 -2.43 -15.00
N ARG A 477 -5.32 -2.95 -14.87
CA ARG A 477 -6.49 -2.13 -14.53
C ARG A 477 -6.41 -1.49 -13.14
N LEU A 478 -5.85 -2.22 -12.17
CA LEU A 478 -5.60 -1.67 -10.83
C LEU A 478 -4.58 -0.53 -10.88
N MET A 479 -3.48 -0.72 -11.62
CA MET A 479 -2.45 0.29 -11.81
C MET A 479 -3.03 1.57 -12.44
N ASP A 480 -3.84 1.43 -13.48
CA ASP A 480 -4.46 2.54 -14.18
C ASP A 480 -5.51 3.26 -13.31
N LYS A 481 -6.41 2.50 -12.66
CA LYS A 481 -7.45 3.08 -11.80
C LYS A 481 -6.88 3.83 -10.59
N LEU A 482 -5.80 3.31 -10.01
CA LEU A 482 -5.14 3.91 -8.84
C LEU A 482 -4.07 4.93 -9.24
N MET A 483 -3.77 5.05 -10.54
CA MET A 483 -2.77 5.95 -11.11
C MET A 483 -1.39 5.80 -10.43
N CYS A 484 -1.08 4.60 -9.92
CA CYS A 484 0.08 4.41 -9.05
C CYS A 484 1.40 4.56 -9.81
N PHE A 485 1.43 4.15 -11.07
CA PHE A 485 2.62 4.32 -11.92
C PHE A 485 2.96 5.80 -12.13
N ILE A 486 1.96 6.63 -12.45
CA ILE A 486 2.10 8.08 -12.58
C ILE A 486 2.57 8.71 -11.27
N ASN A 487 1.94 8.33 -10.14
CA ASN A 487 2.32 8.84 -8.82
C ASN A 487 3.78 8.51 -8.47
N TYR A 488 4.28 7.34 -8.88
CA TYR A 488 5.65 6.92 -8.62
C TYR A 488 6.65 7.60 -9.56
N ILE A 489 6.31 7.83 -10.84
CA ILE A 489 7.11 8.65 -11.75
C ILE A 489 7.31 10.05 -11.14
N GLU A 490 6.23 10.69 -10.70
CA GLU A 490 6.30 12.02 -10.08
C GLU A 490 7.07 12.02 -8.76
N MET A 491 6.95 10.96 -7.95
CA MET A 491 7.77 10.79 -6.75
C MET A 491 9.26 10.68 -7.09
N ALA A 492 9.63 9.92 -8.13
CA ALA A 492 11.01 9.75 -8.58
C ALA A 492 11.60 11.08 -9.10
N ARG A 493 10.80 11.85 -9.87
CA ARG A 493 11.16 13.18 -10.37
C ARG A 493 11.36 14.19 -9.24
N VAL A 494 10.39 14.30 -8.33
CA VAL A 494 10.42 15.25 -7.19
C VAL A 494 11.57 14.95 -6.23
N THR A 495 11.79 13.68 -5.91
CA THR A 495 12.81 13.30 -4.92
C THR A 495 14.18 13.02 -5.54
N GLY A 496 14.27 12.96 -6.87
CA GLY A 496 15.50 12.76 -7.61
C GLY A 496 16.17 11.41 -7.35
N VAL A 497 15.39 10.35 -7.12
CA VAL A 497 15.90 8.97 -6.95
C VAL A 497 15.51 8.10 -8.15
N PRO A 498 16.25 7.03 -8.47
CA PRO A 498 15.82 6.03 -9.46
C PRO A 498 14.45 5.44 -9.12
N PHE A 499 13.66 5.07 -10.13
CA PHE A 499 12.30 4.54 -9.94
C PHE A 499 12.30 3.28 -9.07
N ASN A 500 13.21 2.34 -9.33
CA ASN A 500 13.35 1.08 -8.59
C ASN A 500 13.62 1.27 -7.07
N TYR A 501 14.11 2.45 -6.64
CA TYR A 501 14.30 2.75 -5.22
C TYR A 501 12.98 3.01 -4.49
N LEU A 502 11.92 3.37 -5.22
CA LEU A 502 10.63 3.67 -4.61
C LEU A 502 9.97 2.45 -3.98
N LEU A 503 10.14 1.26 -4.56
CA LEU A 503 9.66 0.01 -3.99
C LEU A 503 10.69 -0.66 -3.07
N SER A 504 11.96 -0.71 -3.48
CA SER A 504 13.01 -1.43 -2.75
C SER A 504 13.57 -0.70 -1.52
N ARG A 505 13.38 0.62 -1.41
CA ARG A 505 13.91 1.45 -0.30
C ARG A 505 12.81 2.22 0.43
N GLY A 506 13.16 2.66 1.64
CA GLY A 506 12.29 3.47 2.51
C GLY A 506 12.31 4.98 2.18
N GLN A 507 11.74 5.80 3.07
CA GLN A 507 11.65 7.25 2.85
C GLN A 507 13.00 7.98 3.03
N GLN A 508 13.94 7.43 3.79
CA GLN A 508 15.23 8.09 4.08
C GLN A 508 16.04 8.42 2.81
N ILE A 509 16.13 7.50 1.84
CA ILE A 509 16.93 7.71 0.62
C ILE A 509 16.44 8.90 -0.21
N LYS A 510 15.12 9.18 -0.16
CA LYS A 510 14.48 10.29 -0.87
C LYS A 510 14.91 11.64 -0.27
N VAL A 511 14.94 11.71 1.06
CA VAL A 511 15.40 12.92 1.77
C VAL A 511 16.89 13.11 1.58
N VAL A 512 17.68 12.02 1.63
CA VAL A 512 19.12 12.05 1.36
C VAL A 512 19.41 12.62 -0.05
N SER A 513 18.74 12.14 -1.10
CA SER A 513 18.94 12.67 -2.45
C SER A 513 18.68 14.18 -2.53
N GLN A 514 17.55 14.64 -1.97
CA GLN A 514 17.19 16.07 -1.95
C GLN A 514 18.18 16.92 -1.15
N LEU A 515 18.62 16.42 0.01
CA LEU A 515 19.59 17.10 0.86
C LEU A 515 20.94 17.27 0.15
N PHE A 516 21.43 16.22 -0.50
CA PHE A 516 22.70 16.28 -1.24
C PHE A 516 22.62 17.21 -2.45
N ARG A 517 21.50 17.21 -3.19
CA ARG A 517 21.28 18.16 -4.31
C ARG A 517 21.36 19.60 -3.82
N LYS A 518 20.62 19.92 -2.76
CA LYS A 518 20.63 21.28 -2.20
C LYS A 518 21.98 21.63 -1.57
N ALA A 519 22.63 20.69 -0.89
CA ALA A 519 23.95 20.89 -0.30
C ALA A 519 24.98 21.26 -1.38
N ASN A 520 24.98 20.56 -2.52
CA ASN A 520 25.86 20.88 -3.64
C ASN A 520 25.64 22.28 -4.22
N GLU A 521 24.39 22.69 -4.41
CA GLU A 521 24.03 24.03 -4.91
C GLU A 521 24.58 25.13 -4.00
N ASP A 522 24.51 24.92 -2.68
CA ASP A 522 24.87 25.91 -1.67
C ASP A 522 26.31 25.70 -1.13
N ASN A 523 27.11 24.86 -1.80
CA ASN A 523 28.52 24.59 -1.53
C ASN A 523 28.83 23.90 -0.17
N TYR A 524 27.91 23.06 0.32
CA TYR A 524 28.05 22.23 1.51
C TYR A 524 28.52 20.80 1.20
N LEU A 525 29.26 20.20 2.12
CA LEU A 525 29.63 18.79 2.13
C LEU A 525 28.91 18.06 3.25
N VAL A 526 28.33 16.90 2.95
CA VAL A 526 27.60 16.08 3.92
C VAL A 526 28.56 15.12 4.62
N PRO A 527 28.71 15.17 5.96
CA PRO A 527 29.60 14.26 6.69
C PRO A 527 29.05 12.82 6.70
N ALA A 528 29.96 11.85 6.68
CA ALA A 528 29.65 10.43 6.72
C ALA A 528 29.61 9.90 8.17
N TYR A 529 28.54 10.21 8.91
CA TYR A 529 28.34 9.63 10.24
C TYR A 529 27.83 8.18 10.16
N LYS A 530 28.24 7.37 11.14
CA LYS A 530 27.66 6.04 11.37
C LYS A 530 26.57 6.22 12.43
N GLY A 531 25.33 5.88 12.09
CA GLY A 531 24.23 5.87 13.06
C GLY A 531 24.45 4.75 14.06
N GLU A 532 24.83 5.09 15.28
CA GLU A 532 24.80 4.17 16.42
C GLU A 532 23.34 4.10 16.89
N GLY A 533 22.68 2.97 16.66
CA GLY A 533 21.28 2.81 17.02
C GLY A 533 21.11 2.90 18.54
N THR A 534 20.64 4.04 19.03
CA THR A 534 20.22 4.18 20.43
C THR A 534 18.77 3.72 20.58
N GLU A 535 18.49 3.01 21.68
CA GLU A 535 17.13 2.54 22.00
C GLU A 535 16.23 3.65 22.58
N ASP A 536 16.83 4.77 23.02
CA ASP A 536 16.13 5.85 23.70
C ASP A 536 15.22 6.63 22.75
N GLN A 537 13.92 6.65 23.09
CA GLN A 537 12.92 7.44 22.39
C GLN A 537 12.88 8.85 22.99
N TYR A 538 12.98 9.87 22.15
CA TYR A 538 12.82 11.26 22.58
C TYR A 538 11.34 11.63 22.76
N GLU A 539 11.08 12.71 23.50
CA GLU A 539 9.71 13.18 23.78
C GLU A 539 9.01 13.64 22.49
N GLY A 540 7.91 12.95 22.16
CA GLY A 540 7.10 13.19 20.96
C GLY A 540 6.09 14.33 21.09
N ALA A 541 4.99 14.21 20.33
CA ALA A 541 3.88 15.16 20.38
C ALA A 541 3.03 15.04 21.64
N THR A 542 2.42 16.14 22.08
CA THR A 542 1.38 16.14 23.13
C THR A 542 0.01 15.78 22.54
N VAL A 543 -0.73 14.97 23.28
CA VAL A 543 -2.16 14.74 23.05
C VAL A 543 -2.91 15.26 24.28
N LEU A 544 -3.72 16.30 24.08
CA LEU A 544 -4.52 16.91 25.14
C LEU A 544 -5.47 15.86 25.74
N GLU A 545 -5.77 16.00 27.04
CA GLU A 545 -6.72 15.11 27.68
C GLU A 545 -8.12 15.30 27.08
N PRO A 546 -8.75 14.23 26.56
CA PRO A 546 -10.07 14.32 25.96
C PRO A 546 -11.12 14.53 27.03
N LYS A 547 -11.99 15.51 26.83
CA LYS A 547 -13.25 15.62 27.58
C LYS A 547 -14.24 14.62 26.98
N ALA A 548 -14.15 13.36 27.42
CA ALA A 548 -14.95 12.28 26.84
C ALA A 548 -16.45 12.56 26.98
N GLY A 549 -17.21 12.33 25.92
CA GLY A 549 -18.63 12.64 25.89
C GLY A 549 -19.23 12.60 24.49
N TYR A 550 -20.55 12.66 24.47
CA TYR A 550 -21.32 12.89 23.26
C TYR A 550 -21.74 14.36 23.17
N TYR A 551 -21.31 14.99 22.09
CA TYR A 551 -21.55 16.39 21.79
C TYR A 551 -22.60 16.48 20.68
N ASP A 552 -23.78 16.94 21.08
CA ASP A 552 -24.91 17.23 20.20
C ASP A 552 -24.86 18.66 19.61
N ARG A 553 -23.82 19.42 19.93
CA ARG A 553 -23.52 20.73 19.34
C ARG A 553 -22.31 20.64 18.40
N PRO A 554 -22.23 21.50 17.37
CA PRO A 554 -21.07 21.63 16.50
C PRO A 554 -19.73 21.72 17.24
N ILE A 555 -18.77 20.87 16.86
CA ILE A 555 -17.39 20.91 17.31
C ILE A 555 -16.49 21.26 16.14
N THR A 556 -15.89 22.45 16.20
CA THR A 556 -15.04 22.97 15.14
C THR A 556 -13.63 22.44 15.28
N THR A 557 -13.05 21.93 14.18
CA THR A 557 -11.65 21.45 14.17
C THR A 557 -10.77 22.44 13.42
N LEU A 558 -9.74 22.92 14.09
CA LEU A 558 -8.67 23.73 13.50
C LEU A 558 -7.39 22.90 13.46
N ASP A 559 -6.65 22.95 12.35
CA ASP A 559 -5.45 22.13 12.12
C ASP A 559 -4.28 22.98 11.60
N PHE A 560 -3.06 22.68 12.05
CA PHE A 560 -1.86 23.39 11.59
C PHE A 560 -1.44 22.90 10.21
N ALA A 561 -1.37 23.81 9.25
CA ALA A 561 -0.96 23.46 7.89
C ALA A 561 0.52 23.06 7.84
N SER A 562 0.78 21.75 7.75
CA SER A 562 2.14 21.18 7.71
C SER A 562 2.97 21.57 8.94
N LEU A 563 2.46 21.30 10.15
CA LEU A 563 3.03 21.74 11.44
C LEU A 563 4.56 21.65 11.51
N TYR A 564 5.15 20.45 11.43
CA TYR A 564 6.59 20.27 11.62
C TYR A 564 7.44 20.96 10.55
N PRO A 565 7.15 20.85 9.24
CA PRO A 565 7.79 21.68 8.24
C PRO A 565 7.73 23.19 8.56
N SER A 566 6.57 23.69 8.98
CA SER A 566 6.36 25.10 9.28
C SER A 566 7.17 25.56 10.50
N VAL A 567 7.24 24.74 11.56
CA VAL A 567 8.09 24.99 12.75
C VAL A 567 9.56 25.06 12.38
N MET A 568 10.05 24.11 11.58
CA MET A 568 11.45 24.09 11.14
C MET A 568 11.81 25.34 10.34
N MET A 569 10.92 25.81 9.46
CA MET A 569 11.12 27.03 8.66
C MET A 569 11.03 28.32 9.49
N ALA A 570 10.04 28.43 10.38
CA ALA A 570 9.82 29.61 11.21
C ALA A 570 11.02 29.87 12.13
N HIS A 571 11.50 28.82 12.82
CA HIS A 571 12.58 28.89 13.79
C HIS A 571 13.97 28.55 13.23
N ASN A 572 14.12 28.46 11.90
CA ASN A 572 15.39 28.23 11.20
C ASN A 572 16.16 26.97 11.68
N LEU A 573 15.43 25.89 11.97
CA LEU A 573 16.00 24.65 12.50
C LEU A 573 16.67 23.83 11.39
N CYS A 574 17.99 23.69 11.45
CA CYS A 574 18.77 22.98 10.44
C CYS A 574 20.11 22.48 10.99
N TYR A 575 20.69 21.46 10.36
CA TYR A 575 22.07 21.00 10.62
C TYR A 575 23.07 22.16 10.55
N THR A 576 22.96 23.00 9.53
CA THR A 576 23.87 24.12 9.24
C THR A 576 23.74 25.32 10.18
N THR A 577 22.71 25.35 11.03
CA THR A 577 22.40 26.44 11.96
C THR A 577 22.48 25.99 13.43
N LEU A 578 22.69 24.70 13.69
CA LEU A 578 22.90 24.16 15.02
C LEU A 578 24.19 24.72 15.63
N LEU A 579 24.13 25.18 16.88
CA LEU A 579 25.24 25.78 17.61
C LEU A 579 25.56 24.98 18.88
N ASP A 580 26.83 25.07 19.31
CA ASP A 580 27.27 24.68 20.64
C ASP A 580 27.76 25.90 21.43
N LYS A 581 27.84 25.76 22.76
CA LYS A 581 28.29 26.86 23.64
C LYS A 581 29.69 27.35 23.28
N LYS A 582 30.61 26.43 22.95
CA LYS A 582 31.98 26.75 22.57
C LYS A 582 32.03 27.68 21.35
N THR A 583 31.17 27.46 20.36
CA THR A 583 31.12 28.31 19.17
C THR A 583 30.46 29.65 19.45
N ILE A 584 29.43 29.68 20.29
CA ILE A 584 28.80 30.94 20.75
C ILE A 584 29.85 31.82 21.45
N ASP A 585 30.60 31.26 22.39
CA ASP A 585 31.63 31.99 23.14
C ASP A 585 32.78 32.45 22.21
N ARG A 586 33.23 31.57 21.30
CA ARG A 586 34.31 31.88 20.35
C ARG A 586 33.95 32.99 19.36
N LEU A 587 32.68 33.08 18.96
CA LEU A 587 32.20 34.05 17.97
C LEU A 587 31.49 35.25 18.61
N GLU A 588 31.42 35.30 19.95
CA GLU A 588 30.77 36.37 20.72
C GLU A 588 29.31 36.64 20.27
N LEU A 589 28.54 35.57 19.99
CA LEU A 589 27.18 35.68 19.47
C LEU A 589 26.20 36.17 20.54
N LYS A 590 25.26 37.06 20.16
CA LYS A 590 24.24 37.59 21.06
C LYS A 590 22.94 36.79 21.01
N GLN A 591 22.39 36.47 22.17
CA GLN A 591 21.08 35.81 22.28
C GLN A 591 19.97 36.71 21.71
N ASP A 592 18.97 36.10 21.08
CA ASP A 592 17.78 36.70 20.48
C ASP A 592 18.02 37.61 19.26
N ASP A 593 19.28 37.93 18.95
CA ASP A 593 19.70 38.61 17.71
C ASP A 593 20.43 37.63 16.77
N ASP A 594 21.50 36.99 17.26
CA ASP A 594 22.35 36.11 16.46
C ASP A 594 21.99 34.62 16.62
N TYR A 595 21.50 34.21 17.80
CA TYR A 595 21.02 32.85 18.06
C TYR A 595 19.78 32.81 18.95
N VAL A 596 19.01 31.72 18.89
CA VAL A 596 17.85 31.44 19.73
C VAL A 596 18.05 30.16 20.53
N ILE A 597 17.41 30.10 21.70
CA ILE A 597 17.32 28.90 22.54
C ILE A 597 15.93 28.31 22.37
N THR A 598 15.88 27.05 21.97
CA THR A 598 14.60 26.34 21.79
C THR A 598 14.02 25.91 23.14
N PRO A 599 12.72 25.56 23.22
CA PRO A 599 12.10 25.05 24.46
C PRO A 599 12.77 23.79 25.02
N ASN A 600 13.56 23.08 24.20
CA ASN A 600 14.36 21.93 24.60
C ASN A 600 15.83 22.29 24.92
N ASN A 601 16.15 23.56 25.15
CA ASN A 601 17.49 24.07 25.50
C ASN A 601 18.59 23.85 24.44
N ASN A 602 18.24 23.63 23.18
CA ASN A 602 19.19 23.59 22.06
C ASN A 602 19.38 24.98 21.44
N TYR A 603 20.58 25.26 20.92
CA TYR A 603 20.97 26.55 20.35
C TYR A 603 20.95 26.53 18.82
N PHE A 604 20.29 27.51 18.19
CA PHE A 604 20.25 27.66 16.73
C PHE A 604 20.52 29.09 16.29
N ALA A 605 21.34 29.26 15.26
CA ALA A 605 21.61 30.56 14.64
C ALA A 605 20.34 31.13 13.98
N THR A 606 20.15 32.44 14.09
CA THR A 606 19.03 33.14 13.44
C THR A 606 19.25 33.25 11.92
N LYS A 607 18.18 33.61 11.20
CA LYS A 607 18.22 33.83 9.74
C LYS A 607 19.19 34.95 9.35
N LYS A 608 19.46 35.89 10.27
CA LYS A 608 20.43 36.99 10.11
C LYS A 608 21.85 36.46 9.87
N LEU A 609 22.28 35.48 10.68
CA LEU A 609 23.58 34.83 10.48
C LEU A 609 23.54 33.90 9.27
N ARG A 610 22.59 32.95 9.25
CA ARG A 610 22.54 31.97 8.18
C ARG A 610 21.13 31.43 8.00
N LYS A 611 20.63 31.46 6.77
CA LYS A 611 19.44 30.71 6.40
C LYS A 611 19.77 29.22 6.32
N GLY A 612 19.05 28.38 7.06
CA GLY A 612 19.25 26.94 7.08
C GLY A 612 18.93 26.26 5.74
N LEU A 613 19.65 25.18 5.45
CA LEU A 613 19.44 24.35 4.27
C LEU A 613 18.07 23.63 4.32
N LEU A 614 17.72 23.02 5.46
CA LEU A 614 16.45 22.32 5.64
C LEU A 614 15.23 23.25 5.47
N PRO A 615 15.17 24.44 6.09
CA PRO A 615 14.16 25.45 5.79
C PRO A 615 14.03 25.74 4.29
N THR A 616 15.15 25.92 3.59
CA THR A 616 15.16 26.20 2.14
C THR A 616 14.61 25.02 1.33
N VAL A 617 14.96 23.78 1.68
CA VAL A 617 14.39 22.57 1.05
C VAL A 617 12.88 22.50 1.26
N LEU A 618 12.42 22.75 2.49
CA LEU A 618 11.00 22.73 2.84
C LEU A 618 10.20 23.83 2.13
N GLU A 619 10.74 25.04 2.05
CA GLU A 619 10.15 26.16 1.30
C GLU A 619 9.98 25.78 -0.18
N ASN A 620 11.01 25.20 -0.80
CA ASN A 620 10.96 24.76 -2.19
C ASN A 620 9.91 23.66 -2.42
N LEU A 621 9.84 22.66 -1.53
CA LEU A 621 8.86 21.59 -1.60
C LEU A 621 7.42 22.10 -1.43
N LEU A 622 7.19 22.98 -0.47
CA LEU A 622 5.87 23.53 -0.20
C LEU A 622 5.44 24.53 -1.30
N ALA A 623 6.36 25.33 -1.82
CA ALA A 623 6.10 26.21 -2.96
C ALA A 623 5.76 25.41 -4.23
N ALA A 624 6.53 24.37 -4.53
CA ALA A 624 6.23 23.45 -5.63
C ALA A 624 4.86 22.78 -5.43
N ARG A 625 4.52 22.39 -4.20
CA ARG A 625 3.21 21.79 -3.89
C ARG A 625 2.08 22.78 -4.10
N LYS A 626 2.28 24.04 -3.71
CA LYS A 626 1.30 25.12 -3.90
C LYS A 626 1.04 25.36 -5.38
N ARG A 627 2.10 25.38 -6.21
CA ARG A 627 1.98 25.47 -7.69
C ARG A 627 1.22 24.27 -8.26
N ALA A 628 1.64 23.05 -7.94
CA ALA A 628 0.96 21.83 -8.40
C ALA A 628 -0.54 21.80 -8.03
N LYS A 629 -0.92 22.23 -6.81
CA LYS A 629 -2.33 22.35 -6.42
C LYS A 629 -3.08 23.47 -7.17
N ALA A 630 -2.41 24.56 -7.52
CA ALA A 630 -3.01 25.65 -8.30
C ALA A 630 -3.25 25.21 -9.75
N ASP A 631 -2.28 24.52 -10.35
CA ASP A 631 -2.39 23.96 -11.70
C ASP A 631 -3.47 22.89 -11.76
N LEU A 632 -3.53 22.00 -10.75
CA LEU A 632 -4.57 20.99 -10.61
C LEU A 632 -5.99 21.57 -10.55
N LYS A 633 -6.16 22.79 -10.03
CA LYS A 633 -7.48 23.46 -10.02
C LYS A 633 -7.90 23.99 -11.39
N LYS A 634 -6.93 24.35 -12.25
CA LYS A 634 -7.17 24.90 -13.59
C LYS A 634 -7.28 23.83 -14.66
N GLU A 635 -6.59 22.71 -14.47
CA GLU A 635 -6.50 21.66 -15.47
C GLU A 635 -7.83 20.89 -15.62
N THR A 636 -8.20 20.63 -16.86
CA THR A 636 -9.44 19.91 -17.23
C THR A 636 -9.14 18.52 -17.76
N ASP A 637 -7.97 18.31 -18.35
CA ASP A 637 -7.56 17.03 -18.89
C ASP A 637 -7.37 15.99 -17.77
N PRO A 638 -8.11 14.86 -17.79
CA PRO A 638 -8.05 13.87 -16.72
C PRO A 638 -6.64 13.31 -16.46
N PHE A 639 -5.84 13.12 -17.51
CA PHE A 639 -4.48 12.58 -17.40
C PHE A 639 -3.53 13.59 -16.75
N LYS A 640 -3.52 14.85 -17.22
CA LYS A 640 -2.72 15.90 -16.59
C LYS A 640 -3.16 16.18 -15.15
N ARG A 641 -4.46 16.11 -14.86
CA ARG A 641 -4.96 16.19 -13.47
C ARG A 641 -4.38 15.08 -12.60
N ALA A 642 -4.32 13.85 -13.11
CA ALA A 642 -3.72 12.72 -12.40
C ALA A 642 -2.24 12.97 -12.09
N VAL A 643 -1.46 13.41 -13.08
CA VAL A 643 -0.04 13.77 -12.92
C VAL A 643 0.14 14.84 -11.85
N LEU A 644 -0.66 15.91 -11.91
CA LEU A 644 -0.58 17.02 -10.94
C LEU A 644 -0.99 16.61 -9.52
N ASP A 645 -1.97 15.72 -9.38
CA ASP A 645 -2.35 15.19 -8.06
C ASP A 645 -1.27 14.25 -7.50
N GLY A 646 -0.69 13.38 -8.32
CA GLY A 646 0.46 12.57 -7.97
C GLY A 646 1.64 13.42 -7.49
N ARG A 647 1.96 14.48 -8.24
CA ARG A 647 3.02 15.44 -7.89
C ARG A 647 2.76 16.13 -6.54
N GLN A 648 1.54 16.63 -6.28
CA GLN A 648 1.26 17.30 -4.99
C GLN A 648 1.30 16.33 -3.79
N LEU A 649 0.87 15.08 -3.97
CA LEU A 649 0.97 14.04 -2.94
C LEU A 649 2.44 13.70 -2.66
N ALA A 650 3.25 13.54 -3.71
CA ALA A 650 4.68 13.26 -3.58
C ALA A 650 5.42 14.36 -2.81
N LEU A 651 5.12 15.63 -3.13
CA LEU A 651 5.67 16.79 -2.43
C LEU A 651 5.24 16.84 -0.96
N LYS A 652 3.97 16.51 -0.66
CA LYS A 652 3.47 16.43 0.73
C LYS A 652 4.23 15.37 1.54
N ILE A 653 4.34 14.16 1.00
CA ILE A 653 5.01 13.04 1.67
C ILE A 653 6.49 13.36 1.90
N SER A 654 7.15 13.96 0.90
CA SER A 654 8.55 14.36 0.99
C SER A 654 8.77 15.40 2.09
N ALA A 655 7.96 16.46 2.14
CA ALA A 655 8.05 17.50 3.16
C ALA A 655 7.90 16.94 4.59
N ASN A 656 6.90 16.06 4.81
CA ASN A 656 6.68 15.43 6.12
C ASN A 656 7.80 14.45 6.49
N SER A 657 8.49 13.87 5.51
CA SER A 657 9.59 12.92 5.75
C SER A 657 10.89 13.60 6.19
N VAL A 658 11.07 14.89 5.90
CA VAL A 658 12.30 15.64 6.27
C VAL A 658 12.49 15.66 7.79
N TYR A 659 11.44 15.95 8.56
CA TYR A 659 11.50 15.88 10.03
C TYR A 659 11.78 14.44 10.52
N GLY A 660 11.09 13.45 9.94
CA GLY A 660 11.31 12.05 10.33
C GLY A 660 12.74 11.57 10.06
N PHE A 661 13.43 12.16 9.08
CA PHE A 661 14.82 11.87 8.77
C PHE A 661 15.79 12.38 9.84
N THR A 662 15.57 13.58 10.39
CA THR A 662 16.44 14.12 11.46
C THR A 662 16.32 13.30 12.74
N GLY A 663 15.14 12.73 13.01
CA GLY A 663 14.88 11.96 14.25
C GLY A 663 15.21 10.48 14.15
N ALA A 664 15.69 9.99 13.01
CA ALA A 664 15.98 8.57 12.81
C ALA A 664 17.39 8.21 13.29
N THR A 665 17.52 7.69 14.51
CA THR A 665 18.79 7.23 15.11
C THR A 665 19.47 6.15 14.27
N ILE A 666 18.69 5.21 13.74
CA ILE A 666 19.13 4.25 12.71
C ILE A 666 18.99 4.92 11.34
N GLY A 667 19.99 5.70 10.95
CA GLY A 667 19.98 6.48 9.71
C GLY A 667 21.37 7.04 9.34
N LYS A 668 21.45 7.74 8.19
CA LYS A 668 22.71 8.32 7.68
C LYS A 668 23.12 9.63 8.34
N LEU A 669 22.18 10.40 8.90
CA LEU A 669 22.45 11.74 9.43
C LEU A 669 21.47 12.11 10.57
N PRO A 670 21.46 11.36 11.69
CA PRO A 670 20.61 11.70 12.83
C PRO A 670 21.01 13.06 13.43
N CYS A 671 20.03 13.85 13.83
CA CYS A 671 20.18 15.05 14.66
C CYS A 671 18.93 15.18 15.52
N LEU A 672 19.04 14.68 16.75
CA LEU A 672 17.94 14.63 17.71
C LEU A 672 17.58 16.03 18.20
N GLU A 673 18.55 16.95 18.24
CA GLU A 673 18.38 18.33 18.65
C GLU A 673 17.30 19.03 17.82
N ILE A 674 17.34 18.87 16.49
CA ILE A 674 16.32 19.42 15.59
C ILE A 674 14.95 18.78 15.88
N SER A 675 14.93 17.47 16.07
CA SER A 675 13.68 16.69 16.20
C SER A 675 12.97 17.00 17.52
N MET A 676 13.73 17.05 18.62
CA MET A 676 13.26 17.40 19.95
C MET A 676 12.80 18.86 20.03
N SER A 677 13.57 19.79 19.43
CA SER A 677 13.16 21.20 19.38
C SER A 677 11.88 21.38 18.56
N THR A 678 11.73 20.65 17.45
CA THR A 678 10.52 20.70 16.61
C THR A 678 9.30 20.19 17.37
N THR A 679 9.41 19.06 18.09
CA THR A 679 8.28 18.55 18.89
C THR A 679 7.96 19.46 20.06
N ALA A 680 8.97 20.03 20.73
CA ALA A 680 8.78 20.94 21.86
C ALA A 680 8.05 22.23 21.45
N TYR A 681 8.40 22.83 20.31
CA TYR A 681 7.63 23.94 19.76
C TYR A 681 6.19 23.52 19.43
N GLY A 682 5.98 22.34 18.85
CA GLY A 682 4.64 21.81 18.60
C GLY A 682 3.79 21.70 19.88
N ARG A 683 4.38 21.23 20.99
CA ARG A 683 3.71 21.17 22.31
C ARG A 683 3.36 22.57 22.82
N GLN A 684 4.29 23.52 22.74
CA GLN A 684 4.03 24.90 23.15
C GLN A 684 2.92 25.56 22.33
N MET A 685 2.90 25.33 21.01
CA MET A 685 1.94 25.94 20.09
C MET A 685 0.51 25.45 20.31
N ILE A 686 0.31 24.14 20.59
CA ILE A 686 -1.03 23.61 20.86
C ILE A 686 -1.58 24.16 22.18
N ASP A 687 -0.74 24.29 23.21
CA ASP A 687 -1.13 24.88 24.49
C ASP A 687 -1.43 26.38 24.38
N GLN A 688 -0.63 27.12 23.62
CA GLN A 688 -0.89 28.53 23.29
C GLN A 688 -2.21 28.71 22.52
N THR A 689 -2.46 27.85 21.54
CA THR A 689 -3.72 27.87 20.75
C THR A 689 -4.92 27.64 21.66
N LYS A 690 -4.85 26.62 22.53
CA LYS A 690 -5.89 26.33 23.50
C LYS A 690 -6.16 27.54 24.41
N ALA A 691 -5.11 28.08 25.04
CA ALA A 691 -5.23 29.20 25.96
C ALA A 691 -5.79 30.46 25.29
N TYR A 692 -5.40 30.73 24.04
CA TYR A 692 -5.91 31.86 23.27
C TYR A 692 -7.41 31.71 22.99
N VAL A 693 -7.83 30.55 22.49
CA VAL A 693 -9.24 30.29 22.15
C VAL A 693 -10.14 30.41 23.39
N GLU A 694 -9.77 29.75 24.49
CA GLU A 694 -10.55 29.75 25.73
C GLU A 694 -10.58 31.12 26.42
N ARG A 695 -9.58 31.99 26.17
CA ARG A 695 -9.55 33.37 26.71
C ARG A 695 -10.30 34.36 25.83
N HIS A 696 -10.20 34.25 24.51
CA HIS A 696 -10.76 35.23 23.58
C HIS A 696 -12.27 35.05 23.38
N TYR A 697 -12.72 33.82 23.15
CA TYR A 697 -14.12 33.52 22.86
C TYR A 697 -14.88 33.25 24.16
N THR A 698 -15.20 34.32 24.88
CA THR A 698 -15.93 34.27 26.15
C THR A 698 -17.10 35.25 26.18
N ILE A 699 -18.06 35.01 27.08
CA ILE A 699 -19.19 35.91 27.32
C ILE A 699 -18.70 37.30 27.73
N ALA A 700 -17.62 37.36 28.53
CA ALA A 700 -17.01 38.61 28.95
C ALA A 700 -16.48 39.46 27.78
N ASN A 701 -16.09 38.84 26.67
CA ASN A 701 -15.61 39.51 25.47
C ASN A 701 -16.71 39.72 24.42
N GLY A 702 -17.99 39.52 24.77
CA GLY A 702 -19.13 39.80 23.90
C GLY A 702 -19.57 38.64 22.99
N TYR A 703 -19.11 37.42 23.23
CA TYR A 703 -19.58 36.23 22.52
C TYR A 703 -20.77 35.56 23.25
N ASP A 704 -21.57 34.77 22.54
CA ASP A 704 -22.79 34.15 23.12
C ASP A 704 -22.48 33.09 24.21
N HIS A 705 -21.31 32.46 24.12
CA HIS A 705 -20.90 31.35 24.97
C HIS A 705 -19.39 31.37 25.22
N ASP A 706 -18.97 30.75 26.32
CA ASP A 706 -17.55 30.46 26.56
C ASP A 706 -17.10 29.26 25.73
N ALA A 707 -16.12 29.48 24.87
CA ALA A 707 -15.54 28.43 24.05
C ALA A 707 -14.66 27.51 24.90
N GLU A 708 -14.71 26.22 24.59
CA GLU A 708 -13.99 25.18 25.32
C GLU A 708 -13.24 24.26 24.35
N VAL A 709 -11.95 24.03 24.59
CA VAL A 709 -11.21 23.01 23.84
C VAL A 709 -11.50 21.65 24.46
N VAL A 710 -12.20 20.80 23.71
CA VAL A 710 -12.65 19.47 24.17
C VAL A 710 -11.63 18.38 23.89
N TYR A 711 -10.79 18.58 22.87
CA TYR A 711 -9.71 17.66 22.51
C TYR A 711 -8.64 18.33 21.65
N GLY A 712 -7.46 17.73 21.60
CA GLY A 712 -6.41 18.07 20.64
C GLY A 712 -5.45 16.91 20.45
N ASP A 713 -5.04 16.66 19.21
CA ASP A 713 -4.08 15.62 18.84
C ASP A 713 -3.01 16.23 17.97
N THR A 714 -1.82 16.42 18.54
CA THR A 714 -0.58 16.86 17.87
C THR A 714 -0.65 18.22 17.18
N ASP A 715 -1.35 18.31 16.05
CA ASP A 715 -1.47 19.45 15.14
C ASP A 715 -2.89 20.02 15.07
N SER A 716 -3.87 19.35 15.67
CA SER A 716 -5.27 19.77 15.63
C SER A 716 -5.86 20.06 17.00
N VAL A 717 -6.74 21.07 17.06
CA VAL A 717 -7.57 21.42 18.23
C VAL A 717 -9.05 21.35 17.87
N MET A 718 -9.84 20.78 18.78
CA MET A 718 -11.28 20.61 18.63
C MET A 718 -11.99 21.50 19.64
N ILE A 719 -12.72 22.48 19.13
CA ILE A 719 -13.27 23.60 19.88
C ILE A 719 -14.79 23.50 19.88
N LYS A 720 -15.37 23.58 21.08
CA LYS A 720 -16.79 23.77 21.30
C LYS A 720 -17.05 25.26 21.50
N PHE A 721 -17.52 25.96 20.48
CA PHE A 721 -17.96 27.36 20.60
C PHE A 721 -19.31 27.53 21.29
N GLY A 722 -20.06 26.44 21.50
CA GLY A 722 -21.36 26.46 22.17
C GLY A 722 -22.54 26.78 21.27
N THR A 723 -22.39 27.44 20.12
CA THR A 723 -23.52 27.69 19.21
C THR A 723 -24.14 26.39 18.67
N PRO A 724 -25.48 26.26 18.59
CA PRO A 724 -26.14 25.11 17.95
C PRO A 724 -26.17 25.23 16.42
N ASP A 725 -25.89 26.41 15.86
CA ASP A 725 -25.91 26.64 14.41
C ASP A 725 -24.58 26.24 13.77
N LEU A 726 -24.66 25.37 12.77
CA LEU A 726 -23.52 24.88 12.01
C LEU A 726 -22.84 26.00 11.21
N ALA A 727 -23.62 26.91 10.61
CA ALA A 727 -23.05 27.99 9.80
C ALA A 727 -22.24 28.95 10.69
N LYS A 728 -22.81 29.35 11.83
CA LYS A 728 -22.10 30.18 12.81
C LYS A 728 -20.86 29.49 13.37
N ALA A 729 -20.89 28.19 13.63
CA ALA A 729 -19.72 27.43 14.09
C ALA A 729 -18.58 27.40 13.06
N MET A 730 -18.91 27.31 11.77
CA MET A 730 -17.93 27.41 10.66
C MET A 730 -17.33 28.82 10.56
N GLU A 731 -18.15 29.86 10.69
CA GLU A 731 -17.72 31.27 10.68
C GLU A 731 -16.74 31.55 11.83
N LEU A 732 -17.12 31.22 13.07
CA LEU A 732 -16.26 31.35 14.26
C LEU A 732 -14.98 30.52 14.12
N GLY A 733 -15.07 29.36 13.48
CA GLY A 733 -13.90 28.54 13.16
C GLY A 733 -12.90 29.22 12.24
N ALA A 734 -13.39 29.81 11.14
CA ALA A 734 -12.56 30.54 10.19
C ALA A 734 -11.95 31.81 10.83
N GLU A 735 -12.74 32.52 11.65
CA GLU A 735 -12.26 33.67 12.41
C GLU A 735 -11.16 33.27 13.41
N ALA A 736 -11.39 32.23 14.22
CA ALA A 736 -10.42 31.73 15.19
C ALA A 736 -9.13 31.28 14.53
N ALA A 737 -9.21 30.55 13.42
CA ALA A 737 -8.05 30.17 12.62
C ALA A 737 -7.25 31.40 12.16
N GLY A 738 -7.93 32.44 11.68
CA GLY A 738 -7.31 33.69 11.23
C GLY A 738 -6.66 34.49 12.36
N LEU A 739 -7.31 34.59 13.53
CA LEU A 739 -6.79 35.32 14.70
C LEU A 739 -5.60 34.60 15.33
N VAL A 740 -5.73 33.30 15.58
CA VAL A 740 -4.66 32.48 16.16
C VAL A 740 -3.45 32.42 15.24
N SER A 741 -3.64 32.34 13.91
CA SER A 741 -2.50 32.37 12.98
C SER A 741 -1.63 33.62 13.12
N LYS A 742 -2.21 34.78 13.49
CA LYS A 742 -1.47 36.03 13.66
C LYS A 742 -0.59 36.05 14.92
N THR A 743 -0.80 35.14 15.88
CA THR A 743 0.04 35.06 17.09
C THR A 743 1.33 34.30 16.86
N PHE A 744 1.45 33.59 15.73
CA PHE A 744 2.62 32.79 15.39
C PHE A 744 3.50 33.45 14.34
N VAL A 745 4.76 33.03 14.28
CA VAL A 745 5.73 33.49 13.29
C VAL A 745 5.43 32.84 11.94
N ASP A 746 5.42 33.63 10.86
CA ASP A 746 5.29 33.12 9.49
C ASP A 746 6.36 32.04 9.18
N PRO A 747 6.02 30.91 8.53
CA PRO A 747 4.77 30.58 7.83
C PRO A 747 3.79 29.70 8.62
N ILE A 748 3.87 29.69 9.96
CA ILE A 748 2.95 28.92 10.79
C ILE A 748 1.55 29.51 10.65
N LYS A 749 0.61 28.66 10.24
CA LYS A 749 -0.81 29.03 10.14
C LYS A 749 -1.70 27.88 10.56
N LEU A 750 -2.79 28.26 11.20
CA LEU A 750 -3.88 27.39 11.57
C LEU A 750 -4.99 27.55 10.52
N GLU A 751 -5.55 26.44 10.05
CA GLU A 751 -6.62 26.42 9.06
C GLU A 751 -7.89 25.82 9.67
N PHE A 752 -9.03 26.40 9.33
CA PHE A 752 -10.32 25.75 9.55
C PHE A 752 -10.40 24.55 8.61
N GLU A 753 -10.53 23.35 9.17
CA GLU A 753 -10.60 22.12 8.38
C GLU A 753 -12.05 21.67 8.17
N LYS A 754 -12.82 21.62 9.26
CA LYS A 754 -14.13 20.96 9.31
C LYS A 754 -14.88 21.27 10.61
N VAL A 755 -16.16 20.89 10.63
CA VAL A 755 -16.98 20.79 11.85
C VAL A 755 -17.50 19.36 12.00
N TYR A 756 -17.49 18.84 13.24
CA TYR A 756 -18.22 17.64 13.60
C TYR A 756 -19.58 17.96 14.19
N PHE A 757 -20.65 17.39 13.64
CA PHE A 757 -22.00 17.61 14.16
C PHE A 757 -22.96 16.45 13.81
N PRO A 758 -23.32 15.56 14.76
CA PRO A 758 -22.82 15.44 16.13
C PRO A 758 -21.39 14.84 16.21
N TYR A 759 -20.80 14.88 17.41
CA TYR A 759 -19.45 14.38 17.70
C TYR A 759 -19.43 13.48 18.95
N LEU A 760 -18.78 12.31 18.85
CA LEU A 760 -18.60 11.33 19.92
C LEU A 760 -17.10 11.17 20.22
N LEU A 761 -16.66 11.67 21.36
CA LEU A 761 -15.28 11.55 21.84
C LEU A 761 -15.20 10.49 22.94
N ILE A 762 -14.43 9.43 22.68
CA ILE A 762 -14.32 8.28 23.59
C ILE A 762 -13.05 8.40 24.42
N SER A 763 -11.89 8.48 23.75
CA SER A 763 -10.59 8.59 24.41
C SER A 763 -9.53 9.09 23.43
N LYS A 764 -8.26 9.19 23.87
CA LYS A 764 -7.15 9.62 23.02
C LYS A 764 -7.10 8.78 21.74
N LYS A 765 -7.10 9.46 20.60
CA LYS A 765 -7.09 8.87 19.24
C LYS A 765 -8.29 7.98 18.92
N ARG A 766 -9.40 8.12 19.66
CA ARG A 766 -10.65 7.35 19.49
C ARG A 766 -11.88 8.25 19.53
N TYR A 767 -12.45 8.52 18.36
CA TYR A 767 -13.64 9.36 18.23
C TYR A 767 -14.38 9.09 16.92
N ALA A 768 -15.65 9.47 16.87
CA ALA A 768 -16.50 9.43 15.68
C ALA A 768 -17.31 10.72 15.55
N GLY A 769 -17.66 11.11 14.33
CA GLY A 769 -18.55 12.25 14.12
C GLY A 769 -18.97 12.38 12.67
N LEU A 770 -20.06 13.10 12.42
CA LEU A 770 -20.40 13.49 11.05
C LEU A 770 -19.51 14.64 10.61
N TYR A 771 -18.82 14.46 9.49
CA TYR A 771 -17.83 15.37 8.94
C TYR A 771 -18.51 16.39 8.03
N TRP A 772 -18.42 17.68 8.37
CA TRP A 772 -19.03 18.77 7.59
C TRP A 772 -17.96 19.75 7.11
N THR A 773 -17.89 19.95 5.80
CA THR A 773 -17.14 21.06 5.16
C THR A 773 -18.05 22.13 4.59
N LYS A 774 -19.34 21.80 4.39
CA LYS A 774 -20.40 22.70 3.93
C LYS A 774 -21.63 22.51 4.80
N THR A 775 -22.57 23.45 4.76
CA THR A 775 -23.72 23.50 5.68
C THR A 775 -24.89 22.65 5.22
N GLU A 776 -24.98 22.30 3.94
CA GLU A 776 -26.17 21.64 3.37
C GLU A 776 -26.21 20.13 3.66
N LYS A 777 -25.06 19.47 3.62
CA LYS A 777 -24.96 18.02 3.82
C LYS A 777 -23.58 17.62 4.34
N TYR A 778 -23.57 16.69 5.29
CA TYR A 778 -22.33 16.05 5.74
C TYR A 778 -21.65 15.27 4.61
N ASP A 779 -20.32 15.26 4.61
CA ASP A 779 -19.51 14.57 3.60
C ASP A 779 -19.46 13.07 3.88
N LYS A 780 -19.20 12.69 5.14
CA LYS A 780 -19.11 11.30 5.60
C LYS A 780 -19.21 11.19 7.12
N MET A 781 -19.40 9.97 7.62
CA MET A 781 -19.15 9.64 9.02
C MET A 781 -17.66 9.32 9.17
N ASP A 782 -16.93 10.13 9.95
CA ASP A 782 -15.52 9.88 10.23
C ASP A 782 -15.39 9.05 11.51
N THR A 783 -14.53 8.03 11.49
CA THR A 783 -14.25 7.17 12.66
C THR A 783 -12.75 7.00 12.79
N LYS A 784 -12.16 7.49 13.89
CA LYS A 784 -10.72 7.35 14.18
C LYS A 784 -10.51 6.38 15.33
N GLY A 785 -9.65 5.38 15.13
CA GLY A 785 -9.22 4.44 16.18
C GLY A 785 -10.30 3.49 16.73
N ILE A 786 -11.53 3.55 16.19
CA ILE A 786 -12.66 2.68 16.55
C ILE A 786 -12.57 1.35 15.79
N GLU A 787 -13.21 0.32 16.33
CA GLU A 787 -13.18 -1.06 15.83
C GLU A 787 -13.69 -1.22 14.39
N THR A 788 -14.47 -0.28 13.86
CA THR A 788 -14.96 -0.25 12.47
C THR A 788 -13.82 -0.25 11.45
N VAL A 789 -12.69 0.41 11.76
CA VAL A 789 -11.52 0.52 10.87
C VAL A 789 -10.38 -0.44 11.23
N ARG A 790 -10.58 -1.25 12.28
CA ARG A 790 -9.58 -2.21 12.77
C ARG A 790 -9.80 -3.60 12.16
N ARG A 791 -8.70 -4.32 11.87
CA ARG A 791 -8.71 -5.59 11.11
C ARG A 791 -8.62 -6.85 11.97
N ASP A 792 -8.43 -6.69 13.27
CA ASP A 792 -8.20 -7.78 14.23
C ASP A 792 -9.49 -8.38 14.81
N ASN A 793 -10.65 -7.79 14.50
CA ASN A 793 -11.96 -8.22 15.00
C ASN A 793 -12.75 -9.02 13.94
N CYS A 794 -13.77 -9.77 14.37
CA CYS A 794 -14.71 -10.39 13.45
C CYS A 794 -15.60 -9.36 12.74
N ARG A 795 -16.21 -9.73 11.61
CA ARG A 795 -17.07 -8.84 10.80
C ARG A 795 -18.26 -8.32 11.60
N LEU A 796 -18.82 -9.16 12.48
CA LEU A 796 -19.95 -8.80 13.34
C LEU A 796 -19.68 -7.53 14.14
N VAL A 797 -18.51 -7.41 14.77
CA VAL A 797 -18.17 -6.22 15.59
C VAL A 797 -18.17 -4.96 14.73
N GLN A 798 -17.59 -5.02 13.53
CA GLN A 798 -17.55 -3.87 12.62
C GLN A 798 -18.97 -3.46 12.21
N THR A 799 -19.79 -4.40 11.76
CA THR A 799 -21.16 -4.13 11.32
C THR A 799 -22.02 -3.60 12.46
N VAL A 800 -21.92 -4.18 13.65
CA VAL A 800 -22.69 -3.74 14.82
C VAL A 800 -22.28 -2.32 15.22
N ILE A 801 -20.99 -2.05 15.37
CA ILE A 801 -20.52 -0.72 15.78
C ILE A 801 -20.82 0.34 14.70
N ASP A 802 -20.63 0.04 13.42
CA ASP A 802 -21.00 0.96 12.32
C ASP A 802 -22.50 1.26 12.31
N THR A 803 -23.34 0.24 12.47
CA THR A 803 -24.81 0.41 12.50
C THR A 803 -25.24 1.21 13.72
N CYS A 804 -24.69 0.93 14.91
CA CYS A 804 -24.96 1.71 16.11
C CYS A 804 -24.53 3.18 15.91
N LEU A 805 -23.33 3.43 15.40
CA LEU A 805 -22.86 4.80 15.13
C LEU A 805 -23.74 5.52 14.12
N ARG A 806 -24.21 4.86 13.05
CA ARG A 806 -25.17 5.45 12.10
C ARG A 806 -26.47 5.83 12.79
N LYS A 807 -27.05 4.92 13.58
CA LYS A 807 -28.28 5.21 14.33
C LYS A 807 -28.09 6.37 15.30
N MET A 808 -26.95 6.42 15.99
CA MET A 808 -26.65 7.45 16.99
C MET A 808 -26.33 8.82 16.36
N LEU A 809 -25.53 8.86 15.29
CA LEU A 809 -25.00 10.10 14.71
C LEU A 809 -25.86 10.64 13.56
N ILE A 810 -26.40 9.76 12.71
CA ILE A 810 -27.22 10.13 11.55
C ILE A 810 -28.69 10.18 11.95
N ASP A 811 -29.24 9.08 12.46
CA ASP A 811 -30.66 8.99 12.78
C ASP A 811 -30.99 9.68 14.12
N ARG A 812 -29.96 10.02 14.91
CA ARG A 812 -30.06 10.60 16.26
C ARG A 812 -30.92 9.77 17.22
N ASP A 813 -30.93 8.45 17.02
CA ASP A 813 -31.72 7.49 17.78
C ASP A 813 -30.81 6.55 18.60
N VAL A 814 -30.44 7.01 19.80
CA VAL A 814 -29.64 6.23 20.75
C VAL A 814 -30.42 5.01 21.26
N LYS A 815 -31.73 5.12 21.46
CA LYS A 815 -32.57 4.02 21.96
C LYS A 815 -32.68 2.91 20.92
N GLY A 816 -32.90 3.25 19.66
CA GLY A 816 -32.89 2.27 18.57
C GLY A 816 -31.52 1.64 18.34
N ALA A 817 -30.42 2.36 18.61
CA ALA A 817 -29.09 1.76 18.62
C ALA A 817 -28.91 0.76 19.77
N GLU A 818 -29.39 1.09 20.96
CA GLU A 818 -29.38 0.20 22.14
C GLU A 818 -30.21 -1.06 21.90
N GLU A 819 -31.44 -0.91 21.40
CA GLU A 819 -32.34 -2.02 21.10
C GLU A 819 -31.76 -2.93 20.01
N TYR A 820 -31.18 -2.34 18.95
CA TYR A 820 -30.45 -3.09 17.93
C TYR A 820 -29.29 -3.89 18.52
N ALA A 821 -28.46 -3.29 19.38
CA ALA A 821 -27.36 -4.00 20.02
C ALA A 821 -27.86 -5.15 20.90
N LYS A 822 -28.93 -4.94 21.68
CA LYS A 822 -29.57 -5.98 22.51
C LYS A 822 -30.12 -7.13 21.66
N ASN A 823 -30.76 -6.83 20.54
CA ASN A 823 -31.28 -7.83 19.60
C ASN A 823 -30.14 -8.66 19.00
N ILE A 824 -29.05 -8.05 18.55
CA ILE A 824 -27.88 -8.78 18.03
C ILE A 824 -27.21 -9.64 19.11
N ILE A 825 -27.12 -9.16 20.35
CA ILE A 825 -26.62 -9.97 21.47
C ILE A 825 -27.53 -11.19 21.69
N SER A 826 -28.84 -10.99 21.63
CA SER A 826 -29.80 -12.10 21.76
C SER A 826 -29.67 -13.10 20.62
N ASP A 827 -29.55 -12.62 19.39
CA ASP A 827 -29.33 -13.48 18.22
C ASP A 827 -28.00 -14.23 18.29
N LEU A 828 -26.95 -13.62 18.83
CA LEU A 828 -25.66 -14.28 19.03
C LEU A 828 -25.80 -15.44 20.04
N LEU A 829 -26.42 -15.18 21.19
CA LEU A 829 -26.59 -16.18 22.26
C LEU A 829 -27.59 -17.29 21.89
N GLN A 830 -28.54 -16.99 21.00
CA GLN A 830 -29.49 -17.96 20.42
C GLN A 830 -28.95 -18.67 19.17
N ASN A 831 -27.68 -18.47 18.80
CA ASN A 831 -27.05 -19.07 17.62
C ASN A 831 -27.77 -18.75 16.28
N LYS A 832 -28.37 -17.56 16.20
CA LYS A 832 -29.04 -17.02 15.00
C LYS A 832 -28.11 -16.18 14.13
N VAL A 833 -27.03 -15.65 14.70
CA VAL A 833 -26.02 -14.88 13.94
C VAL A 833 -25.33 -15.76 12.91
N ASP A 834 -25.09 -15.17 11.73
CA ASP A 834 -24.39 -15.87 10.67
C ASP A 834 -22.92 -16.13 10.95
N MET A 835 -22.48 -17.37 10.72
CA MET A 835 -21.11 -17.77 10.99
C MET A 835 -20.12 -16.95 10.17
N SER A 836 -20.47 -16.51 8.95
CA SER A 836 -19.60 -15.61 8.16
C SER A 836 -19.29 -14.29 8.88
N GLN A 837 -20.17 -13.84 9.78
CA GLN A 837 -19.96 -12.65 10.61
C GLN A 837 -18.98 -12.91 11.77
N LEU A 838 -18.83 -14.18 12.17
CA LEU A 838 -17.98 -14.60 13.28
C LEU A 838 -16.55 -14.97 12.86
N VAL A 839 -16.29 -15.08 11.55
CA VAL A 839 -14.96 -15.41 11.01
C VAL A 839 -13.95 -14.32 11.35
N ILE A 840 -12.87 -14.74 12.01
CA ILE A 840 -11.67 -13.95 12.29
C ILE A 840 -10.59 -14.37 11.29
N THR A 841 -9.85 -13.40 10.78
CA THR A 841 -8.80 -13.64 9.77
C THR A 841 -7.47 -13.06 10.24
N LYS A 842 -6.42 -13.87 10.36
CA LYS A 842 -5.05 -13.41 10.70
C LYS A 842 -4.03 -13.96 9.72
N ALA A 843 -3.02 -13.16 9.39
CA ALA A 843 -1.95 -13.55 8.49
C ALA A 843 -0.94 -14.47 9.20
N LEU A 844 -0.58 -15.58 8.56
CA LEU A 844 0.49 -16.48 8.97
C LEU A 844 1.83 -15.89 8.51
N ALA A 845 2.38 -14.96 9.29
CA ALA A 845 3.49 -14.10 8.87
C ALA A 845 4.89 -14.68 9.12
N LYS A 846 5.01 -15.68 9.99
CA LYS A 846 6.29 -16.32 10.33
C LYS A 846 6.11 -17.83 10.40
N ALA A 847 7.16 -18.57 10.09
CA ALA A 847 7.19 -20.02 10.31
C ALA A 847 7.18 -20.32 11.81
N ASP A 848 7.98 -19.58 12.58
CA ASP A 848 8.09 -19.74 14.03
C ASP A 848 7.62 -18.49 14.79
N TYR A 849 6.69 -18.71 15.73
CA TYR A 849 6.22 -17.70 16.67
C TYR A 849 6.69 -18.04 18.08
N ALA A 850 7.24 -17.05 18.79
CA ALA A 850 7.69 -17.22 20.18
C ALA A 850 6.54 -17.59 21.15
N ALA A 851 5.30 -17.22 20.83
CA ALA A 851 4.11 -17.56 21.61
C ALA A 851 3.06 -18.24 20.73
N LYS A 852 2.40 -19.26 21.25
CA LYS A 852 1.33 -19.99 20.55
C LYS A 852 0.17 -19.06 20.18
N GLN A 853 -0.17 -19.02 18.90
CA GLN A 853 -1.25 -18.21 18.36
C GLN A 853 -2.34 -19.10 17.74
N ALA A 854 -3.60 -18.68 17.85
CA ALA A 854 -4.74 -19.44 17.33
C ALA A 854 -4.63 -19.81 15.85
N HIS A 855 -4.40 -18.83 14.99
CA HIS A 855 -4.24 -19.05 13.54
C HIS A 855 -3.06 -19.97 13.18
N VAL A 856 -1.98 -19.98 13.96
CA VAL A 856 -0.80 -20.83 13.72
C VAL A 856 -1.12 -22.28 14.07
N GLU A 857 -1.66 -22.51 15.27
CA GLU A 857 -2.05 -23.84 15.73
C GLU A 857 -3.14 -24.46 14.84
N LEU A 858 -4.08 -23.63 14.35
CA LEU A 858 -5.06 -24.08 13.37
C LEU A 858 -4.42 -24.47 12.05
N ALA A 859 -3.51 -23.65 11.50
CA ALA A 859 -2.85 -23.96 10.24
C ALA A 859 -2.10 -25.30 10.31
N GLU A 860 -1.38 -25.55 11.41
CA GLU A 860 -0.71 -26.84 11.65
C GLU A 860 -1.71 -28.00 11.79
N ARG A 861 -2.86 -27.78 12.44
CA ARG A 861 -3.91 -28.79 12.55
C ARG A 861 -4.56 -29.10 11.20
N MET A 862 -4.82 -28.08 10.39
CA MET A 862 -5.31 -28.25 9.02
C MET A 862 -4.31 -29.04 8.20
N ARG A 863 -3.01 -28.73 8.31
CA ARG A 863 -1.94 -29.45 7.59
C ARG A 863 -1.87 -30.92 7.97
N LYS A 864 -2.08 -31.26 9.24
CA LYS A 864 -2.17 -32.66 9.70
C LYS A 864 -3.43 -33.38 9.21
N ARG A 865 -4.54 -32.65 9.03
CA ARG A 865 -5.84 -33.20 8.58
C ARG A 865 -5.84 -33.44 7.06
N ASP A 866 -5.45 -32.42 6.31
CA ASP A 866 -5.30 -32.42 4.87
C ASP A 866 -4.28 -31.34 4.51
N ALA A 867 -3.09 -31.78 4.10
CA ALA A 867 -2.02 -30.86 3.71
C ALA A 867 -2.43 -29.94 2.55
N GLY A 868 -3.38 -30.37 1.70
CA GLY A 868 -3.73 -29.69 0.44
C GLY A 868 -4.65 -28.51 0.56
N SER A 869 -5.40 -28.42 1.65
CA SER A 869 -6.27 -27.30 1.98
C SER A 869 -5.72 -26.44 3.11
N ALA A 870 -4.53 -26.77 3.62
CA ALA A 870 -3.89 -26.05 4.70
C ALA A 870 -3.29 -24.71 4.24
N PRO A 871 -3.42 -23.64 5.04
CA PRO A 871 -2.80 -22.35 4.74
C PRO A 871 -1.26 -22.42 4.69
N ALA A 872 -0.67 -21.72 3.71
CA ALA A 872 0.76 -21.55 3.56
C ALA A 872 1.27 -20.29 4.29
N LEU A 873 2.59 -20.17 4.40
CA LEU A 873 3.22 -18.98 4.98
C LEU A 873 2.94 -17.77 4.07
N GLY A 874 2.43 -16.69 4.67
CA GLY A 874 1.90 -15.51 3.96
C GLY A 874 0.37 -15.48 3.86
N ASP A 875 -0.31 -16.62 3.93
CA ASP A 875 -1.76 -16.70 3.81
C ASP A 875 -2.48 -16.13 5.04
N ARG A 876 -3.73 -15.70 4.83
CA ARG A 876 -4.63 -15.40 5.94
C ARG A 876 -5.41 -16.66 6.33
N VAL A 877 -5.21 -17.08 7.56
CA VAL A 877 -5.98 -18.16 8.17
C VAL A 877 -7.31 -17.59 8.65
N ALA A 878 -8.40 -18.09 8.08
CA ALA A 878 -9.77 -17.83 8.54
C ALA A 878 -10.14 -18.85 9.61
N TYR A 879 -10.63 -18.39 10.75
CA TYR A 879 -11.02 -19.26 11.86
C TYR A 879 -12.19 -18.71 12.67
N VAL A 880 -12.89 -19.60 13.35
CA VAL A 880 -13.88 -19.28 14.38
C VAL A 880 -13.45 -19.88 15.72
N ILE A 881 -13.96 -19.34 16.82
CA ILE A 881 -13.72 -19.89 18.16
C ILE A 881 -14.86 -20.83 18.55
N VAL A 882 -14.54 -22.11 18.71
CA VAL A 882 -15.48 -23.16 19.08
C VAL A 882 -15.53 -23.38 20.59
N LYS A 883 -16.62 -23.96 21.07
CA LYS A 883 -16.81 -24.29 22.47
C LYS A 883 -15.92 -25.47 22.86
N ALA A 884 -15.18 -25.33 23.97
CA ALA A 884 -14.37 -26.40 24.55
C ALA A 884 -14.52 -26.45 26.08
N ALA A 885 -13.70 -27.28 26.73
CA ALA A 885 -13.66 -27.37 28.19
C ALA A 885 -13.36 -25.99 28.83
N LYS A 886 -13.92 -25.77 30.03
CA LYS A 886 -13.76 -24.51 30.77
C LYS A 886 -12.27 -24.27 31.04
N GLY A 887 -11.75 -23.12 30.60
CA GLY A 887 -10.34 -22.74 30.77
C GLY A 887 -9.41 -23.11 29.60
N ALA A 888 -9.90 -23.81 28.57
CA ALA A 888 -9.10 -24.12 27.38
C ALA A 888 -8.60 -22.84 26.69
N ALA A 889 -7.36 -22.86 26.23
CA ALA A 889 -6.74 -21.68 25.65
C ALA A 889 -7.43 -21.32 24.32
N ALA A 890 -7.44 -20.03 23.96
CA ALA A 890 -8.08 -19.59 22.72
C ALA A 890 -7.44 -20.21 21.46
N TYR A 891 -6.16 -20.57 21.51
CA TYR A 891 -5.46 -21.19 20.38
C TYR A 891 -5.89 -22.65 20.15
N GLU A 892 -6.26 -23.38 21.20
CA GLU A 892 -6.79 -24.75 21.12
C GLU A 892 -8.22 -24.78 20.57
N ARG A 893 -8.95 -23.68 20.77
CA ARG A 893 -10.37 -23.52 20.42
C ARG A 893 -10.62 -22.92 19.04
N SER A 894 -9.57 -22.68 18.26
CA SER A 894 -9.73 -22.17 16.89
C SER A 894 -9.97 -23.31 15.91
N GLU A 895 -10.91 -23.17 14.98
CA GLU A 895 -11.21 -24.19 13.97
C GLU A 895 -11.62 -23.56 12.62
N ASP A 896 -11.43 -24.31 11.53
CA ASP A 896 -11.79 -23.88 10.18
C ASP A 896 -13.33 -23.74 10.04
N PRO A 897 -13.85 -22.63 9.49
CA PRO A 897 -15.29 -22.41 9.41
C PRO A 897 -16.03 -23.48 8.58
N ILE A 898 -15.43 -24.02 7.51
CA ILE A 898 -16.07 -25.06 6.69
C ILE A 898 -16.15 -26.35 7.50
N TYR A 899 -15.04 -26.73 8.15
CA TYR A 899 -15.02 -27.90 9.02
C TYR A 899 -16.07 -27.80 10.13
N VAL A 900 -16.25 -26.62 10.73
CA VAL A 900 -17.29 -26.36 11.73
C VAL A 900 -18.70 -26.57 11.17
N LEU A 901 -18.97 -26.10 9.95
CA LEU A 901 -20.27 -26.31 9.29
C LEU A 901 -20.52 -27.78 9.00
N ASP A 902 -19.57 -28.48 8.40
CA ASP A 902 -19.74 -29.89 8.01
C ASP A 902 -20.00 -30.78 9.22
N HIS A 903 -19.31 -30.48 10.33
CA HIS A 903 -19.33 -31.28 11.55
C HIS A 903 -20.27 -30.77 12.65
N ASN A 904 -21.01 -29.67 12.40
CA ASN A 904 -21.89 -29.03 13.38
C ASN A 904 -21.22 -28.72 14.73
N ILE A 905 -19.99 -28.22 14.68
CA ILE A 905 -19.23 -27.94 15.92
C ILE A 905 -19.81 -26.69 16.59
N PRO A 906 -20.14 -26.72 17.90
CA PRO A 906 -20.74 -25.58 18.58
C PRO A 906 -19.78 -24.39 18.69
N ILE A 907 -20.27 -23.19 18.34
CA ILE A 907 -19.55 -21.93 18.51
C ILE A 907 -19.55 -21.48 19.97
N ASP A 908 -18.45 -20.88 20.43
CA ASP A 908 -18.39 -20.25 21.75
C ASP A 908 -18.99 -18.83 21.72
N THR A 909 -20.32 -18.75 21.81
CA THR A 909 -21.07 -17.49 21.77
C THR A 909 -20.69 -16.54 22.91
N ARG A 910 -20.25 -17.06 24.06
CA ARG A 910 -19.78 -16.25 25.19
C ARG A 910 -18.45 -15.56 24.89
N TYR A 911 -17.51 -16.27 24.26
CA TYR A 911 -16.27 -15.65 23.80
C TYR A 911 -16.54 -14.44 22.88
N TYR A 912 -17.45 -14.58 21.92
CA TYR A 912 -17.78 -13.47 21.02
C TYR A 912 -18.49 -12.32 21.73
N LEU A 913 -19.35 -12.61 22.71
CA LEU A 913 -19.94 -11.56 23.54
C LEU A 913 -18.86 -10.81 24.35
N GLU A 914 -18.13 -11.53 25.21
CA GLU A 914 -17.23 -10.94 26.21
C GLU A 914 -15.94 -10.36 25.60
N ASN A 915 -15.31 -11.08 24.66
CA ASN A 915 -14.01 -10.71 24.11
C ASN A 915 -14.09 -9.87 22.84
N GLN A 916 -15.19 -9.96 22.06
CA GLN A 916 -15.32 -9.25 20.78
C GLN A 916 -16.31 -8.07 20.86
N LEU A 917 -17.53 -8.25 21.38
CA LEU A 917 -18.58 -7.21 21.34
C LEU A 917 -18.65 -6.29 22.56
N SER A 918 -18.47 -6.82 23.78
CA SER A 918 -18.72 -6.06 25.01
C SER A 918 -17.87 -4.80 25.12
N LYS A 919 -16.53 -4.91 24.96
CA LYS A 919 -15.64 -3.75 25.11
C LYS A 919 -15.91 -2.66 24.06
N PRO A 920 -16.07 -2.96 22.76
CA PRO A 920 -16.41 -1.95 21.77
C PRO A 920 -17.77 -1.28 22.01
N LEU A 921 -18.80 -2.05 22.39
CA LEU A 921 -20.13 -1.50 22.69
C LEU A 921 -20.09 -0.55 23.89
N LEU A 922 -19.47 -0.98 24.99
CA LEU A 922 -19.33 -0.13 26.18
C LEU A 922 -18.60 1.18 25.84
N ARG A 923 -17.53 1.14 25.04
CA ARG A 923 -16.79 2.34 24.62
C ARG A 923 -17.64 3.39 23.92
N ILE A 924 -18.61 2.99 23.08
CA ILE A 924 -19.43 3.95 22.33
C ILE A 924 -20.67 4.41 23.10
N PHE A 925 -21.18 3.59 24.03
CA PHE A 925 -22.40 3.90 24.79
C PHE A 925 -22.13 4.49 26.18
N GLU A 926 -21.00 4.18 26.83
CA GLU A 926 -20.63 4.76 28.14
C GLU A 926 -20.58 6.30 28.11
N PRO A 927 -20.04 6.98 27.08
CA PRO A 927 -20.03 8.45 27.02
C PRO A 927 -21.44 9.09 26.94
N ILE A 928 -22.49 8.31 26.68
CA ILE A 928 -23.87 8.78 26.53
C ILE A 928 -24.75 8.33 27.70
N MET A 929 -24.65 7.06 28.07
CA MET A 929 -25.50 6.43 29.08
C MET A 929 -24.84 6.36 30.46
N GLY A 930 -23.54 6.66 30.56
CA GLY A 930 -22.73 6.45 31.75
C GLY A 930 -22.68 4.96 32.16
N PRO A 931 -22.62 4.65 33.47
CA PRO A 931 -22.49 3.26 33.95
C PRO A 931 -23.69 2.37 33.59
N LYS A 932 -24.83 2.95 33.19
CA LYS A 932 -26.01 2.22 32.72
C LYS A 932 -25.75 1.44 31.43
N ALA A 933 -24.71 1.76 30.65
CA ALA A 933 -24.33 1.01 29.46
C ALA A 933 -24.10 -0.49 29.73
N ASN A 934 -23.66 -0.87 30.94
CA ASN A 934 -23.49 -2.27 31.33
C ASN A 934 -24.80 -3.09 31.33
N THR A 935 -25.96 -2.44 31.46
CA THR A 935 -27.27 -3.09 31.36
C THR A 935 -27.57 -3.61 29.95
N MET A 936 -26.82 -3.19 28.93
CA MET A 936 -26.94 -3.78 27.59
C MET A 936 -26.35 -5.19 27.53
N LEU A 937 -25.39 -5.50 28.38
CA LEU A 937 -24.71 -6.80 28.40
C LEU A 937 -25.38 -7.80 29.34
N THR A 938 -26.39 -7.37 30.10
CA THR A 938 -27.05 -8.16 31.14
C THR A 938 -28.55 -7.86 31.13
N GLY A 939 -29.38 -8.88 30.95
CA GLY A 939 -30.84 -8.66 30.92
C GLY A 939 -31.62 -9.88 30.47
N GLU A 940 -32.90 -9.71 30.20
CA GLU A 940 -33.75 -10.80 29.71
C GLU A 940 -33.29 -11.34 28.34
N HIS A 941 -32.81 -10.45 27.47
CA HIS A 941 -32.29 -10.77 26.14
C HIS A 941 -31.05 -11.66 26.16
N THR A 942 -30.33 -11.74 27.29
CA THR A 942 -29.13 -12.59 27.48
C THR A 942 -29.40 -13.88 28.25
N ARG A 943 -30.61 -14.11 28.77
CA ARG A 943 -30.94 -15.29 29.58
C ARG A 943 -31.16 -16.55 28.75
N VAL A 944 -31.59 -16.40 27.49
CA VAL A 944 -31.88 -17.52 26.59
C VAL A 944 -30.62 -17.83 25.78
N VAL A 945 -29.96 -18.94 26.12
CA VAL A 945 -28.79 -19.44 25.37
C VAL A 945 -29.14 -20.76 24.71
N GLN A 946 -29.00 -20.82 23.39
CA GLN A 946 -29.13 -22.08 22.64
C GLN A 946 -27.74 -22.62 22.29
N VAL A 947 -27.51 -23.89 22.56
CA VAL A 947 -26.24 -24.57 22.28
C VAL A 947 -26.53 -25.69 21.29
N ALA A 948 -25.90 -25.64 20.12
CA ALA A 948 -25.95 -26.73 19.16
C ALA A 948 -25.29 -28.00 19.73
N THR A 949 -25.78 -29.17 19.34
CA THR A 949 -25.16 -30.46 19.70
C THR A 949 -24.14 -30.85 18.63
N SER A 950 -22.89 -31.07 19.02
CA SER A 950 -21.81 -31.50 18.12
C SER A 950 -22.08 -32.88 17.53
N ASN A 951 -21.79 -33.10 16.25
CA ASN A 951 -21.78 -34.45 15.66
C ASN A 951 -20.45 -35.19 15.90
N VAL A 952 -19.45 -34.52 16.47
CA VAL A 952 -18.09 -35.04 16.65
C VAL A 952 -17.81 -35.32 18.11
N GLY A 953 -17.29 -36.52 18.39
CA GLY A 953 -16.86 -37.00 19.70
C GLY A 953 -17.08 -38.49 19.85
N ALA A 954 -16.20 -39.19 20.58
CA ALA A 954 -16.33 -40.64 20.80
C ALA A 954 -17.69 -41.02 21.43
N LEU A 955 -18.23 -40.15 22.30
CA LEU A 955 -19.53 -40.34 22.95
C LEU A 955 -20.71 -40.14 21.98
N MET A 956 -20.60 -39.22 21.02
CA MET A 956 -21.70 -38.90 20.08
C MET A 956 -21.93 -40.00 19.04
N LYS A 957 -20.93 -40.87 18.80
CA LYS A 957 -21.11 -42.09 17.99
C LYS A 957 -22.08 -43.10 18.61
N PHE A 958 -22.32 -43.02 19.92
CA PHE A 958 -23.25 -43.88 20.66
C PHE A 958 -24.56 -43.16 21.04
N ALA A 959 -24.75 -41.91 20.61
CA ALA A 959 -25.94 -41.14 20.93
C ALA A 959 -27.12 -41.59 20.06
N VAL A 960 -28.20 -42.04 20.70
CA VAL A 960 -29.46 -42.36 20.02
C VAL A 960 -30.26 -41.06 19.84
N LYS A 961 -30.59 -40.70 18.59
CA LYS A 961 -31.44 -39.54 18.29
C LYS A 961 -32.89 -39.86 18.63
N THR A 962 -33.36 -39.41 19.79
CA THR A 962 -34.79 -39.51 20.15
C THR A 962 -35.60 -38.45 19.44
N VAL A 963 -36.53 -38.85 18.58
CA VAL A 963 -37.40 -37.93 17.83
C VAL A 963 -38.35 -37.20 18.80
N GLN A 964 -38.43 -35.87 18.67
CA GLN A 964 -39.27 -35.02 19.52
C GLN A 964 -40.48 -34.47 18.74
N CYS A 965 -41.57 -34.20 19.47
CA CYS A 965 -42.75 -33.51 18.98
C CYS A 965 -42.39 -32.12 18.45
N LEU A 966 -42.76 -31.80 17.22
CA LEU A 966 -42.47 -30.50 16.60
C LEU A 966 -43.20 -29.32 17.26
N GLY A 967 -44.28 -29.58 18.00
CA GLY A 967 -45.04 -28.55 18.73
C GLY A 967 -44.52 -28.27 20.14
N CYS A 968 -44.34 -29.30 20.97
CA CYS A 968 -44.03 -29.16 22.40
C CYS A 968 -42.69 -29.77 22.83
N ARG A 969 -41.89 -30.30 21.89
CA ARG A 969 -40.57 -30.93 22.13
C ARG A 969 -40.56 -32.18 23.03
N THR A 970 -41.73 -32.71 23.40
CA THR A 970 -41.81 -33.98 24.14
C THR A 970 -41.27 -35.13 23.29
N PRO A 971 -40.42 -36.02 23.82
CA PRO A 971 -39.97 -37.22 23.13
C PRO A 971 -41.16 -38.08 22.65
N LEU A 972 -41.11 -38.52 21.39
CA LEU A 972 -42.15 -39.35 20.81
C LEU A 972 -41.81 -40.83 20.99
N LYS A 973 -42.85 -41.62 21.33
CA LYS A 973 -42.73 -43.08 21.37
C LYS A 973 -42.68 -43.68 19.97
N ASP A 974 -43.43 -43.10 19.05
CA ASP A 974 -43.41 -43.43 17.62
C ASP A 974 -42.51 -42.41 16.90
N GLN A 975 -41.41 -42.90 16.33
CA GLN A 975 -40.40 -42.07 15.68
C GLN A 975 -40.86 -41.52 14.32
N ASN A 976 -41.94 -42.09 13.75
CA ASN A 976 -42.47 -41.68 12.45
C ASN A 976 -43.47 -40.52 12.55
N MET A 977 -43.92 -40.16 13.76
CA MET A 977 -44.91 -39.10 13.93
C MET A 977 -44.26 -37.69 14.01
N PRO A 978 -44.90 -36.66 13.44
CA PRO A 978 -44.40 -35.27 13.55
C PRO A 978 -44.72 -34.65 14.92
N VAL A 979 -45.82 -35.05 15.56
CA VAL A 979 -46.32 -34.44 16.80
C VAL A 979 -46.83 -35.48 17.81
N CYS A 980 -46.89 -35.09 19.09
CA CYS A 980 -47.50 -35.89 20.14
C CYS A 980 -49.03 -35.81 20.09
N LYS A 981 -49.71 -36.70 20.82
CA LYS A 981 -51.19 -36.73 20.92
C LYS A 981 -51.78 -35.37 21.31
N ASN A 982 -51.14 -34.64 22.21
CA ASN A 982 -51.62 -33.34 22.70
C ASN A 982 -51.47 -32.20 21.67
N CYS A 983 -50.52 -32.31 20.73
CA CYS A 983 -50.29 -31.32 19.68
C CYS A 983 -50.98 -31.68 18.35
N ARG A 984 -51.68 -32.82 18.28
CA ARG A 984 -52.41 -33.28 17.09
C ARG A 984 -53.44 -32.27 16.57
N PRO A 985 -54.20 -31.54 17.41
CA PRO A 985 -55.12 -30.49 16.93
C PRO A 985 -54.41 -29.32 16.23
N LYS A 986 -53.11 -29.10 16.48
CA LYS A 986 -52.31 -28.01 15.91
C LYS A 986 -51.50 -28.42 14.68
N VAL A 987 -51.71 -29.62 14.14
CA VAL A 987 -50.89 -30.16 13.03
C VAL A 987 -50.93 -29.27 11.80
N ALA A 988 -52.10 -28.83 11.35
CA ALA A 988 -52.22 -27.96 10.17
C ALA A 988 -51.46 -26.63 10.36
N GLN A 989 -51.57 -26.03 11.54
CA GLN A 989 -50.85 -24.80 11.88
C GLN A 989 -49.33 -25.04 11.90
N LEU A 990 -48.87 -26.10 12.57
CA LEU A 990 -47.45 -26.44 12.66
C LEU A 990 -46.87 -26.78 11.28
N TYR A 991 -47.61 -27.50 10.45
CA TYR A 991 -47.23 -27.81 9.08
C TYR A 991 -47.06 -26.53 8.26
N HIS A 992 -48.05 -25.62 8.29
CA HIS A 992 -47.97 -24.34 7.59
C HIS A 992 -46.76 -23.51 8.05
N GLU A 993 -46.50 -23.45 9.36
CA GLU A 993 -45.35 -22.71 9.91
C GLU A 993 -44.00 -23.31 9.47
N LYS A 994 -43.87 -24.64 9.45
CA LYS A 994 -42.63 -25.31 8.99
C LYS A 994 -42.47 -25.22 7.47
N LEU A 995 -43.55 -25.33 6.72
CA LEU A 995 -43.56 -25.17 5.27
C LEU A 995 -43.17 -23.74 4.85
N ALA A 996 -43.73 -22.72 5.50
CA ALA A 996 -43.37 -21.32 5.25
C ALA A 996 -41.88 -21.05 5.53
N ARG A 997 -41.34 -21.64 6.61
CA ARG A 997 -39.90 -21.56 6.92
C ARG A 997 -39.04 -22.27 5.88
N ALA A 998 -39.43 -23.46 5.44
CA ALA A 998 -38.70 -24.20 4.40
C ALA A 998 -38.70 -23.41 3.08
N SER A 999 -39.85 -22.89 2.66
CA SER A 999 -39.98 -22.05 1.47
C SER A 999 -39.11 -20.79 1.53
N ALA A 1000 -39.05 -20.11 2.68
CA ALA A 1000 -38.16 -18.96 2.83
C ALA A 1000 -36.67 -19.33 2.67
N LEU A 1001 -36.25 -20.48 3.21
CA LEU A 1001 -34.87 -20.99 3.09
C LEU A 1001 -34.56 -21.47 1.66
N GLU A 1002 -35.52 -22.07 0.95
CA GLU A 1002 -35.39 -22.43 -0.47
C GLU A 1002 -35.15 -21.19 -1.35
N VAL A 1003 -35.92 -20.11 -1.11
CA VAL A 1003 -35.75 -18.84 -1.82
C VAL A 1003 -34.37 -18.23 -1.54
N GLU A 1004 -33.91 -18.26 -0.29
CA GLU A 1004 -32.58 -17.78 0.08
C GLU A 1004 -31.47 -18.62 -0.60
N PHE A 1005 -31.57 -19.95 -0.54
CA PHE A 1005 -30.66 -20.88 -1.20
C PHE A 1005 -30.57 -20.59 -2.70
N ALA A 1006 -31.71 -20.52 -3.39
CA ALA A 1006 -31.76 -20.26 -4.83
C ALA A 1006 -31.13 -18.90 -5.17
N ARG A 1007 -31.45 -17.84 -4.41
CA ARG A 1007 -30.87 -16.51 -4.62
C ARG A 1007 -29.35 -16.51 -4.50
N LEU A 1008 -28.80 -17.16 -3.47
CA LEU A 1008 -27.36 -17.21 -3.23
C LEU A 1008 -26.62 -18.00 -4.32
N TRP A 1009 -27.14 -19.15 -4.74
CA TRP A 1009 -26.51 -19.97 -5.78
C TRP A 1009 -26.61 -19.35 -7.18
N THR A 1010 -27.75 -18.76 -7.53
CA THR A 1010 -27.88 -18.02 -8.80
C THR A 1010 -27.01 -16.76 -8.81
N CYS A 1011 -26.81 -16.11 -7.66
CA CYS A 1011 -25.83 -15.03 -7.54
C CYS A 1011 -24.41 -15.51 -7.86
N CYS A 1012 -24.03 -16.71 -7.40
CA CYS A 1012 -22.73 -17.29 -7.76
C CYS A 1012 -22.60 -17.58 -9.25
N GLN A 1013 -23.64 -18.09 -9.91
CA GLN A 1013 -23.64 -18.31 -11.37
C GLN A 1013 -23.47 -16.99 -12.14
N ARG A 1014 -24.16 -15.92 -11.72
CA ARG A 1014 -23.98 -14.58 -12.31
C ARG A 1014 -22.57 -14.04 -12.13
N CYS A 1015 -22.01 -14.17 -10.92
CA CYS A 1015 -20.64 -13.75 -10.62
C CYS A 1015 -19.60 -14.53 -11.44
N GLN A 1016 -19.83 -15.84 -11.65
CA GLN A 1016 -19.00 -16.69 -12.51
C GLN A 1016 -19.12 -16.31 -13.99
N GLY A 1017 -20.29 -15.84 -14.42
CA GLY A 1017 -20.60 -15.51 -15.81
C GLY A 1017 -21.05 -16.70 -16.66
N SER A 1018 -21.26 -17.87 -16.06
CA SER A 1018 -21.76 -19.07 -16.75
C SER A 1018 -22.98 -19.65 -16.03
N LEU A 1019 -23.98 -20.07 -16.81
CA LEU A 1019 -25.19 -20.73 -16.31
C LEU A 1019 -25.14 -22.26 -16.46
N SER A 1020 -24.25 -22.76 -17.32
CA SER A 1020 -24.18 -24.18 -17.70
C SER A 1020 -22.97 -24.92 -17.13
N GLN A 1021 -22.09 -24.21 -16.42
CA GLN A 1021 -20.90 -24.78 -15.80
C GLN A 1021 -21.01 -24.76 -14.28
N ASP A 1022 -20.33 -25.70 -13.63
CA ASP A 1022 -20.26 -25.76 -12.17
C ASP A 1022 -19.52 -24.55 -11.58
N VAL A 1023 -20.06 -24.04 -10.47
CA VAL A 1023 -19.45 -22.96 -9.67
C VAL A 1023 -18.36 -23.56 -8.77
N LEU A 1024 -17.09 -23.30 -9.09
CA LEU A 1024 -15.94 -23.88 -8.37
C LEU A 1024 -15.21 -22.89 -7.45
N CYS A 1025 -15.80 -21.72 -7.21
CA CYS A 1025 -15.18 -20.61 -6.46
C CYS A 1025 -14.87 -20.95 -4.99
N THR A 1026 -13.62 -20.71 -4.56
CA THR A 1026 -13.16 -20.88 -3.16
C THR A 1026 -12.86 -19.57 -2.42
N ASN A 1027 -13.34 -18.43 -2.93
CA ASN A 1027 -13.03 -17.11 -2.36
C ASN A 1027 -13.59 -16.95 -0.93
N LYS A 1028 -12.74 -17.16 0.08
CA LYS A 1028 -13.07 -17.03 1.51
C LYS A 1028 -13.34 -15.58 1.94
N ASP A 1029 -12.90 -14.59 1.16
CA ASP A 1029 -13.18 -13.17 1.44
C ASP A 1029 -14.60 -12.77 1.00
N CYS A 1030 -15.22 -13.51 0.07
CA CYS A 1030 -16.56 -13.23 -0.42
C CYS A 1030 -17.63 -13.44 0.69
N PRO A 1031 -18.52 -12.46 0.94
CA PRO A 1031 -19.56 -12.61 1.95
C PRO A 1031 -20.60 -13.70 1.62
N ILE A 1032 -20.71 -14.10 0.34
CA ILE A 1032 -21.61 -15.18 -0.11
C ILE A 1032 -21.01 -16.56 0.16
N PHE A 1033 -19.67 -16.70 0.24
CA PHE A 1033 -18.99 -18.00 0.23
C PHE A 1033 -19.42 -18.94 1.36
N PHE A 1034 -19.38 -18.47 2.61
CA PHE A 1034 -19.84 -19.26 3.76
C PHE A 1034 -21.37 -19.29 3.85
N LYS A 1035 -22.05 -18.22 3.43
CA LYS A 1035 -23.51 -18.12 3.46
C LYS A 1035 -24.20 -19.14 2.58
N ARG A 1036 -23.74 -19.34 1.35
CA ARG A 1036 -24.35 -20.32 0.42
C ARG A 1036 -24.24 -21.76 0.93
N LYS A 1037 -23.12 -22.09 1.60
CA LYS A 1037 -22.90 -23.41 2.20
C LYS A 1037 -23.79 -23.63 3.42
N ARG A 1038 -23.98 -22.61 4.24
CA ARG A 1038 -24.95 -22.65 5.32
C ARG A 1038 -26.39 -22.78 4.80
N ALA A 1039 -26.79 -21.93 3.85
CA ALA A 1039 -28.15 -21.96 3.29
C ALA A 1039 -28.48 -23.33 2.68
N GLN A 1040 -27.51 -24.00 2.06
CA GLN A 1040 -27.64 -25.38 1.60
C GLN A 1040 -28.00 -26.34 2.75
N LYS A 1041 -27.27 -26.27 3.87
CA LYS A 1041 -27.53 -27.12 5.02
C LYS A 1041 -28.85 -26.79 5.73
N ASP A 1042 -29.14 -25.51 5.89
CA ASP A 1042 -30.37 -25.03 6.54
C ASP A 1042 -31.63 -25.44 5.74
N VAL A 1043 -31.58 -25.43 4.40
CA VAL A 1043 -32.69 -25.90 3.56
C VAL A 1043 -32.83 -27.42 3.62
N GLU A 1044 -31.73 -28.19 3.56
CA GLU A 1044 -31.74 -29.65 3.70
C GLU A 1044 -32.39 -30.07 5.04
N ASP A 1045 -31.99 -29.44 6.14
CA ASP A 1045 -32.55 -29.68 7.48
C ASP A 1045 -34.04 -29.28 7.56
N ALA A 1046 -34.43 -28.15 6.96
CA ALA A 1046 -35.82 -27.68 6.98
C ALA A 1046 -36.75 -28.58 6.16
N VAL A 1047 -36.30 -29.06 5.00
CA VAL A 1047 -37.05 -30.02 4.16
C VAL A 1047 -37.23 -31.34 4.91
N HIS A 1048 -36.19 -31.86 5.57
CA HIS A 1048 -36.31 -33.05 6.40
C HIS A 1048 -37.34 -32.90 7.54
N VAL A 1049 -37.47 -31.69 8.13
CA VAL A 1049 -38.51 -31.42 9.13
C VAL A 1049 -39.92 -31.45 8.52
N VAL A 1050 -40.10 -30.94 7.30
CA VAL A 1050 -41.39 -30.97 6.60
C VAL A 1050 -41.76 -32.40 6.19
N GLN A 1051 -40.79 -33.22 5.75
CA GLN A 1051 -40.99 -34.63 5.42
C GLN A 1051 -41.54 -35.46 6.60
N ARG A 1052 -41.35 -35.02 7.85
CA ARG A 1052 -41.97 -35.70 9.01
C ARG A 1052 -43.50 -35.61 9.04
N PHE A 1053 -44.10 -34.70 8.29
CA PHE A 1053 -45.55 -34.62 8.11
C PHE A 1053 -46.05 -35.47 6.94
N ASP A 1054 -45.13 -36.01 6.13
CA ASP A 1054 -45.39 -36.89 5.00
C ASP A 1054 -45.61 -38.34 5.52
N THR A 1055 -46.64 -38.49 6.34
CA THR A 1055 -47.20 -39.81 6.67
C THR A 1055 -48.28 -40.08 5.63
N ALA A 1056 -48.27 -41.24 4.96
CA ALA A 1056 -49.40 -41.66 4.14
C ALA A 1056 -50.70 -41.51 4.96
N TRP A 1057 -51.56 -40.58 4.55
CA TRP A 1057 -52.73 -40.14 5.31
C TRP A 1057 -53.86 -41.17 5.23
#